data_AF-A0A965TU26-F1
#
_entry.id   AF-A0A965TU26-F1
#
_cell.length_a   1.000
_cell.length_b   1.000
_cell.length_c   1.000
_cell.angle_alpha   90.00
_cell.angle_beta   90.00
_cell.angle_gamma   90.00
#
_symmetry.space_group_name_H-M   'P 1'
#
loop_
_entity.id
_entity.type
_entity.pdbx_description
1 polymer ?
#
loop_
_entity_poly.entity_id
_entity_poly.type
_entity_poly.pdbx_seq_one_letter_code
_entity_poly.pdbx_strand_id
1 'polypeptide(L)'
;MKQWVKEAVSVDSLRSLHDQFGIDYIKATLLSRRGVSEKEQLKYFLETDLSFLHNPFLFDDMESFVMRVLEAKREGEKVRIFGDRDVDGITSTSLLVEFLTSQGIETSWRLPQGDEPYGLTSLGIDEAHSEDVTLIITVDCGISNIDEVEYASSLGIDVLITDHHLAGEYVPDAHSIIDPKIEECNYPFTHLAGCGVVAKVIWALGFGLSDAFQEEVLLIHTCPGNSEKGKETFIIEAVKMRNLIETERMVEEVVPGALAVSQSRIIKFLNCNLPIFALDVEVENRILHAAFLSKVDIHLIELRPLFIKTIPQVGEKSLFALSQMSKSVKYSAKMSELDVLISLFSTHVIRLIPYLRDEYHTIFDLVALGTIADLMPMADENRIMVKHGLNLLTSGNRKSLIPLLTHQNLLGKRLSTTDVGWQITPIINASGRMGTPEVALIMLLSTNYDEASLATTELLKLNSARQKEGEKSWNKILPKAKKSCDDFDNKFLMVEDKEVNRGLTGIMASRLLKQFKVPSMVIAYIDESRITGSLRSPTYFNIRDFLSDYGDLFLDYGGHRCAGGFSMEIKNLPLLKERMKETIAALNAIEEVEERVTIDLELPPHYLSPKIIEIVELIEPYGEGNPPIHFMISKAIIEEMKVLQNNKSTGANHVKLTLSYGSYKWPAL
;
A
#
# COMPACT_ATOMS: atom_id res chain seq x y z
N MET A 1 12.36 26.76 -20.89
CA MET A 1 12.93 27.29 -19.62
C MET A 1 12.14 26.62 -18.49
N LYS A 2 12.66 26.39 -17.27
CA LYS A 2 11.78 25.79 -16.22
C LYS A 2 10.72 26.80 -15.81
N GLN A 3 9.46 26.42 -15.83
CA GLN A 3 8.37 27.27 -15.37
C GLN A 3 8.13 27.01 -13.87
N TRP A 4 8.36 28.02 -13.04
CA TRP A 4 8.09 27.94 -11.60
C TRP A 4 6.65 28.33 -11.34
N VAL A 5 5.86 27.44 -10.76
CA VAL A 5 4.41 27.61 -10.58
C VAL A 5 4.08 27.52 -9.10
N LYS A 6 3.45 28.57 -8.57
CA LYS A 6 2.93 28.60 -7.20
C LYS A 6 1.43 28.82 -7.28
N GLU A 7 0.65 27.77 -7.02
CA GLU A 7 -0.80 27.86 -7.09
C GLU A 7 -1.37 28.70 -5.93
N ALA A 8 -2.37 29.51 -6.25
CA ALA A 8 -3.10 30.30 -5.27
C ALA A 8 -3.98 29.39 -4.42
N VAL A 9 -4.12 29.71 -3.13
CA VAL A 9 -4.94 28.96 -2.19
C VAL A 9 -6.03 29.87 -1.65
N SER A 10 -7.26 29.36 -1.55
CA SER A 10 -8.40 30.12 -1.02
C SER A 10 -8.24 30.38 0.47
N VAL A 11 -8.42 31.64 0.90
CA VAL A 11 -8.39 32.03 2.32
C VAL A 11 -9.46 31.31 3.13
N ASP A 12 -10.63 31.06 2.54
CA ASP A 12 -11.73 30.36 3.21
C ASP A 12 -11.39 28.88 3.44
N SER A 13 -10.70 28.24 2.48
CA SER A 13 -10.16 26.89 2.66
C SER A 13 -9.18 26.84 3.84
N LEU A 14 -8.27 27.82 3.94
CA LEU A 14 -7.29 27.88 5.04
C LEU A 14 -7.95 28.06 6.40
N ARG A 15 -8.92 28.96 6.51
CA ARG A 15 -9.68 29.20 7.75
C ARG A 15 -10.45 27.96 8.16
N SER A 16 -11.14 27.34 7.21
CA SER A 16 -11.85 26.08 7.43
C SER A 16 -10.92 24.99 7.98
N LEU A 17 -9.76 24.80 7.36
CA LEU A 17 -8.76 23.83 7.82
C LEU A 17 -8.22 24.15 9.22
N HIS A 18 -7.92 25.42 9.49
CA HIS A 18 -7.46 25.89 10.79
C HIS A 18 -8.50 25.65 11.89
N ASP A 19 -9.72 26.12 11.67
CA ASP A 19 -10.81 26.11 12.66
C ASP A 19 -11.30 24.68 12.93
N GLN A 20 -11.44 23.85 11.88
CA GLN A 20 -11.91 22.46 12.04
C GLN A 20 -10.83 21.52 12.58
N PHE A 21 -9.58 21.69 12.14
CA PHE A 21 -8.53 20.72 12.44
C PHE A 21 -7.50 21.16 13.47
N GLY A 22 -7.51 22.43 13.89
CA GLY A 22 -6.56 22.98 14.85
C GLY A 22 -5.12 23.02 14.35
N ILE A 23 -4.92 23.01 13.02
CA ILE A 23 -3.60 23.08 12.40
C ILE A 23 -3.21 24.54 12.13
N ASP A 24 -1.92 24.86 12.20
CA ASP A 24 -1.45 26.21 11.87
C ASP A 24 -1.65 26.56 10.38
N TYR A 25 -1.63 27.86 10.08
CA TYR A 25 -1.86 28.35 8.71
C TYR A 25 -0.81 27.86 7.70
N ILE A 26 0.41 27.50 8.12
CA ILE A 26 1.44 27.00 7.20
C ILE A 26 1.07 25.60 6.75
N LYS A 27 0.70 24.74 7.70
CA LYS A 27 0.20 23.38 7.43
C LYS A 27 -1.06 23.43 6.59
N ALA A 28 -2.03 24.28 6.95
CA ALA A 28 -3.25 24.46 6.17
C ALA A 28 -2.95 24.91 4.73
N THR A 29 -2.00 25.84 4.55
CA THR A 29 -1.61 26.32 3.22
C THR A 29 -0.95 25.22 2.39
N LEU A 30 -0.07 24.44 3.01
CA LEU A 30 0.62 23.34 2.36
C LEU A 30 -0.37 22.25 1.92
N LEU A 31 -1.21 21.78 2.82
CA LEU A 31 -2.20 20.73 2.54
C LEU A 31 -3.19 21.18 1.46
N SER A 32 -3.75 22.39 1.59
CA SER A 32 -4.68 22.91 0.59
C SER A 32 -4.02 23.14 -0.77
N ARG A 33 -2.73 23.50 -0.84
CA ARG A 33 -2.01 23.63 -2.12
C ARG A 33 -1.72 22.27 -2.77
N ARG A 34 -1.61 21.21 -1.97
CA ARG A 34 -1.51 19.82 -2.46
C ARG A 34 -2.86 19.18 -2.78
N GLY A 35 -3.95 19.96 -2.77
CA GLY A 35 -5.30 19.46 -2.99
C GLY A 35 -5.85 18.63 -1.83
N VAL A 36 -5.15 18.57 -0.69
CA VAL A 36 -5.58 17.84 0.50
C VAL A 36 -6.44 18.77 1.35
N SER A 37 -7.75 18.76 1.08
CA SER A 37 -8.72 19.59 1.80
C SER A 37 -9.93 18.83 2.30
N GLU A 38 -10.17 17.62 1.78
CA GLU A 38 -11.25 16.74 2.21
C GLU A 38 -10.90 16.00 3.51
N LYS A 39 -11.90 15.80 4.36
CA LYS A 39 -11.72 15.24 5.70
C LYS A 39 -11.13 13.84 5.66
N GLU A 40 -11.61 13.03 4.72
CA GLU A 40 -11.23 11.64 4.50
C GLU A 40 -9.75 11.51 4.10
N GLN A 41 -9.19 12.52 3.43
CA GLN A 41 -7.77 12.55 3.06
C GLN A 41 -6.91 13.12 4.18
N LEU A 42 -7.37 14.20 4.84
CA LEU A 42 -6.63 14.89 5.90
C LEU A 42 -6.25 13.96 7.05
N LYS A 43 -7.11 13.00 7.41
CA LYS A 43 -6.84 12.04 8.49
C LYS A 43 -5.51 11.30 8.29
N TYR A 44 -5.17 10.91 7.06
CA TYR A 44 -3.92 10.20 6.75
C TYR A 44 -2.67 11.09 6.70
N PHE A 45 -2.83 12.42 6.75
CA PHE A 45 -1.72 13.35 6.92
C PHE A 45 -1.52 13.76 8.38
N LEU A 46 -2.63 13.93 9.11
CA LEU A 46 -2.62 14.46 10.47
C LEU A 46 -2.51 13.37 11.54
N GLU A 47 -2.89 12.13 11.23
CA GLU A 47 -2.95 11.03 12.18
C GLU A 47 -2.02 9.87 11.79
N THR A 48 -1.60 9.11 12.80
CA THR A 48 -0.81 7.88 12.65
C THR A 48 -1.44 6.73 13.45
N ASP A 49 -2.70 6.85 13.86
CA ASP A 49 -3.38 5.82 14.64
C ASP A 49 -3.74 4.62 13.76
N LEU A 50 -3.49 3.40 14.23
CA LEU A 50 -3.76 2.18 13.47
C LEU A 50 -5.27 1.87 13.35
N SER A 51 -6.12 2.51 14.17
CA SER A 51 -7.57 2.42 14.03
C SER A 51 -8.11 3.06 12.73
N PHE A 52 -7.29 3.81 12.00
CA PHE A 52 -7.63 4.34 10.67
C PHE A 52 -7.28 3.40 9.52
N LEU A 53 -6.65 2.25 9.80
CA LEU A 53 -6.47 1.21 8.80
C LEU A 53 -7.83 0.57 8.47
N HIS A 54 -8.07 0.26 7.21
CA HIS A 54 -9.31 -0.39 6.81
C HIS A 54 -9.37 -1.83 7.33
N ASN A 55 -10.56 -2.27 7.74
CA ASN A 55 -10.80 -3.64 8.19
C ASN A 55 -10.57 -4.62 7.01
N PRO A 56 -9.70 -5.64 7.13
CA PRO A 56 -9.44 -6.59 6.05
C PRO A 56 -10.63 -7.48 5.70
N PHE A 57 -11.64 -7.63 6.54
CA PHE A 57 -12.87 -8.35 6.17
C PHE A 57 -13.76 -7.58 5.19
N LEU A 58 -13.34 -6.38 4.75
CA LEU A 58 -13.89 -5.70 3.58
C LEU A 58 -13.40 -6.29 2.26
N PHE A 59 -12.40 -7.17 2.27
CA PHE A 59 -12.12 -8.07 1.14
C PHE A 59 -13.11 -9.23 1.19
N ASP A 60 -13.79 -9.49 0.09
CA ASP A 60 -14.92 -10.43 0.04
C ASP A 60 -14.51 -11.87 0.46
N ASP A 61 -13.33 -12.31 0.04
CA ASP A 61 -12.82 -13.66 0.31
C ASP A 61 -12.02 -13.78 1.62
N MET A 62 -11.85 -12.71 2.41
CA MET A 62 -10.97 -12.75 3.58
C MET A 62 -11.43 -13.74 4.66
N GLU A 63 -12.75 -13.87 4.88
CA GLU A 63 -13.26 -14.87 5.82
C GLU A 63 -12.92 -16.30 5.37
N SER A 64 -13.11 -16.60 4.07
CA SER A 64 -12.78 -17.91 3.48
C SER A 64 -11.28 -18.19 3.56
N PHE A 65 -10.46 -17.20 3.21
CA PHE A 65 -9.00 -17.29 3.30
C PHE A 65 -8.54 -17.64 4.72
N VAL A 66 -9.03 -16.90 5.73
CA VAL A 66 -8.67 -17.14 7.13
C VAL A 66 -9.10 -18.53 7.58
N MET A 67 -10.33 -18.95 7.25
CA MET A 67 -10.82 -20.29 7.60
C MET A 67 -9.92 -21.40 7.04
N ARG A 68 -9.50 -21.30 5.77
CA ARG A 68 -8.68 -22.33 5.13
C ARG A 68 -7.30 -22.46 5.77
N VAL A 69 -6.68 -21.34 6.13
CA VAL A 69 -5.38 -21.33 6.84
C VAL A 69 -5.52 -21.89 8.26
N LEU A 70 -6.60 -21.57 8.97
CA LEU A 70 -6.87 -22.12 10.31
C LEU A 70 -7.18 -23.63 10.26
N GLU A 71 -7.81 -24.09 9.19
CA GLU A 71 -7.97 -25.52 8.91
C GLU A 71 -6.63 -26.20 8.69
N ALA A 72 -5.75 -25.66 7.85
CA ALA A 72 -4.39 -26.18 7.67
C ALA A 72 -3.63 -26.28 9.01
N LYS A 73 -3.77 -25.26 9.86
CA LYS A 73 -3.21 -25.28 11.22
C LYS A 73 -3.79 -26.41 12.09
N ARG A 74 -5.11 -26.64 12.04
CA ARG A 74 -5.80 -27.65 12.84
C ARG A 74 -5.42 -29.07 12.42
N GLU A 75 -5.35 -29.31 11.11
CA GLU A 75 -5.05 -30.62 10.53
C GLU A 75 -3.55 -30.92 10.45
N GLY A 76 -2.68 -29.93 10.76
CA GLY A 76 -1.24 -30.09 10.69
C GLY A 76 -0.71 -30.20 9.26
N GLU A 77 -1.37 -29.50 8.33
CA GLU A 77 -0.98 -29.45 6.92
C GLU A 77 0.34 -28.70 6.72
N LYS A 78 1.04 -29.06 5.63
CA LYS A 78 2.21 -28.33 5.16
C LYS A 78 1.78 -27.22 4.23
N VAL A 79 2.21 -25.99 4.53
CA VAL A 79 1.89 -24.78 3.78
C VAL A 79 3.13 -24.30 3.03
N ARG A 80 2.98 -23.89 1.78
CA ARG A 80 4.04 -23.25 0.98
C ARG A 80 3.68 -21.82 0.62
N ILE A 81 4.53 -20.88 0.99
CA ILE A 81 4.44 -19.50 0.51
C ILE A 81 5.19 -19.37 -0.81
N PHE A 82 4.49 -18.95 -1.86
CA PHE A 82 5.08 -18.72 -3.16
C PHE A 82 5.08 -17.21 -3.46
N GLY A 83 6.26 -16.59 -3.50
CA GLY A 83 6.36 -15.14 -3.70
C GLY A 83 7.11 -14.74 -4.95
N ASP A 84 7.11 -13.46 -5.29
CA ASP A 84 7.93 -12.93 -6.36
C ASP A 84 9.38 -12.59 -5.92
N ARG A 85 10.27 -12.45 -6.92
CA ARG A 85 11.70 -12.19 -6.78
C ARG A 85 12.07 -10.73 -6.49
N ASP A 86 11.13 -9.80 -6.61
CA ASP A 86 11.41 -8.39 -6.28
C ASP A 86 11.23 -8.09 -4.79
N VAL A 87 11.49 -6.85 -4.38
CA VAL A 87 11.44 -6.47 -2.96
C VAL A 87 10.04 -6.62 -2.36
N ASP A 88 8.97 -6.35 -3.12
CA ASP A 88 7.61 -6.47 -2.60
C ASP A 88 7.27 -7.95 -2.37
N GLY A 89 7.52 -8.81 -3.35
CA GLY A 89 7.37 -10.26 -3.21
C GLY A 89 8.24 -10.89 -2.12
N ILE A 90 9.51 -10.48 -2.02
CA ILE A 90 10.44 -10.96 -0.97
C ILE A 90 9.97 -10.53 0.43
N THR A 91 9.55 -9.27 0.59
CA THR A 91 9.07 -8.77 1.90
C THR A 91 7.75 -9.42 2.27
N SER A 92 6.82 -9.56 1.33
CA SER A 92 5.55 -10.29 1.48
C SER A 92 5.77 -11.74 1.93
N THR A 93 6.71 -12.43 1.28
CA THR A 93 7.07 -13.82 1.64
C THR A 93 7.62 -13.88 3.05
N SER A 94 8.57 -13.01 3.39
CA SER A 94 9.17 -12.97 4.74
C SER A 94 8.11 -12.75 5.81
N LEU A 95 7.19 -11.81 5.58
CA LEU A 95 6.12 -11.45 6.51
C LEU A 95 5.21 -12.65 6.82
N LEU A 96 4.71 -13.31 5.77
CA LEU A 96 3.76 -14.39 5.95
C LEU A 96 4.43 -15.66 6.51
N VAL A 97 5.66 -15.96 6.07
CA VAL A 97 6.46 -17.06 6.62
C VAL A 97 6.73 -16.86 8.11
N GLU A 98 7.17 -15.66 8.52
CA GLU A 98 7.40 -15.33 9.94
C GLU A 98 6.12 -15.52 10.76
N PHE A 99 4.99 -14.99 10.26
CA PHE A 99 3.71 -15.10 10.95
C PHE A 99 3.24 -16.55 11.08
N LEU A 100 3.10 -17.30 9.99
CA LEU A 100 2.58 -18.68 10.04
C LEU A 100 3.47 -19.61 10.87
N THR A 101 4.80 -19.47 10.75
CA THR A 101 5.76 -20.22 11.57
C THR A 101 5.58 -19.89 13.06
N SER A 102 5.39 -18.61 13.41
CA SER A 102 5.13 -18.20 14.80
C SER A 102 3.83 -18.79 15.37
N GLN A 103 2.86 -19.10 14.49
CA GLN A 103 1.60 -19.73 14.85
C GLN A 103 1.66 -21.26 14.90
N GLY A 104 2.84 -21.86 14.67
CA GLY A 104 3.08 -23.30 14.72
C GLY A 104 2.69 -24.06 13.46
N ILE A 105 2.50 -23.38 12.33
CA ILE A 105 2.17 -24.00 11.04
C ILE A 105 3.47 -24.40 10.34
N GLU A 106 3.55 -25.65 9.84
CA GLU A 106 4.70 -26.12 9.06
C GLU A 106 4.76 -25.38 7.72
N THR A 107 5.63 -24.37 7.65
CA THR A 107 5.66 -23.41 6.55
C THR A 107 6.98 -23.50 5.79
N SER A 108 6.88 -23.72 4.48
CA SER A 108 7.99 -23.63 3.53
C SER A 108 7.80 -22.42 2.60
N TRP A 109 8.84 -22.05 1.85
CA TRP A 109 8.75 -20.93 0.90
C TRP A 109 9.45 -21.25 -0.41
N ARG A 110 9.03 -20.59 -1.49
CA ARG A 110 9.66 -20.65 -2.81
C ARG A 110 9.55 -19.28 -3.48
N LEU A 111 10.65 -18.86 -4.11
CA LEU A 111 10.70 -17.70 -5.01
C LEU A 111 11.19 -18.18 -6.38
N PRO A 112 10.74 -17.60 -7.50
CA PRO A 112 11.26 -17.91 -8.83
C PRO A 112 12.79 -17.73 -8.93
N GLN A 113 13.50 -18.76 -9.39
CA GLN A 113 14.97 -18.74 -9.52
C GLN A 113 15.42 -18.58 -10.96
N GLY A 114 16.61 -17.98 -11.15
CA GLY A 114 17.26 -17.86 -12.45
C GLY A 114 16.33 -17.36 -13.57
N ASP A 115 16.13 -18.23 -14.56
CA ASP A 115 15.35 -17.93 -15.76
C ASP A 115 13.85 -18.28 -15.69
N GLU A 116 13.33 -18.74 -14.55
CA GLU A 116 11.90 -19.00 -14.34
C GLU A 116 11.04 -17.77 -14.71
N PRO A 117 9.78 -17.96 -15.17
CA PRO A 117 8.85 -16.87 -15.41
C PRO A 117 8.41 -16.17 -14.10
N TYR A 118 7.64 -15.10 -14.24
CA TYR A 118 7.00 -14.43 -13.11
C TYR A 118 5.80 -15.25 -12.63
N GLY A 119 5.48 -15.19 -11.33
CA GLY A 119 4.31 -15.82 -10.75
C GLY A 119 4.47 -17.31 -10.44
N LEU A 120 3.35 -17.95 -10.08
CA LEU A 120 3.28 -19.36 -9.73
C LEU A 120 3.74 -20.22 -10.92
N THR A 121 4.65 -21.16 -10.69
CA THR A 121 5.20 -22.02 -11.76
C THR A 121 4.81 -23.48 -11.55
N SER A 122 4.62 -24.23 -12.64
CA SER A 122 4.36 -25.68 -12.56
C SER A 122 5.49 -26.43 -11.85
N LEU A 123 6.74 -25.99 -12.03
CA LEU A 123 7.89 -26.54 -11.29
C LEU A 123 7.75 -26.34 -9.78
N GLY A 124 7.34 -25.13 -9.35
CA GLY A 124 7.09 -24.85 -7.94
C GLY A 124 5.97 -25.68 -7.35
N ILE A 125 4.93 -25.97 -8.15
CA ILE A 125 3.83 -26.86 -7.78
C ILE A 125 4.30 -28.31 -7.67
N ASP A 126 5.09 -28.81 -8.63
CA ASP A 126 5.66 -30.15 -8.61
C ASP A 126 6.55 -30.37 -7.38
N GLU A 127 7.40 -29.39 -7.06
CA GLU A 127 8.21 -29.38 -5.84
C GLU A 127 7.32 -29.43 -4.59
N ALA A 128 6.27 -28.60 -4.52
CA ALA A 128 5.32 -28.59 -3.41
C ALA A 128 4.64 -29.96 -3.23
N HIS A 129 4.15 -30.54 -4.31
CA HIS A 129 3.52 -31.86 -4.30
C HIS A 129 4.50 -32.94 -3.82
N SER A 130 5.75 -32.90 -4.27
CA SER A 130 6.78 -33.87 -3.87
C SER A 130 7.17 -33.79 -2.39
N GLU A 131 6.86 -32.68 -1.74
CA GLU A 131 7.13 -32.42 -0.32
C GLU A 131 5.89 -32.56 0.57
N ASP A 132 4.80 -33.12 0.02
CA ASP A 132 3.49 -33.30 0.66
C ASP A 132 2.83 -31.98 1.10
N VAL A 133 3.10 -30.88 0.40
CA VAL A 133 2.37 -29.62 0.59
C VAL A 133 0.95 -29.79 0.09
N THR A 134 -0.03 -29.36 0.89
CA THR A 134 -1.47 -29.42 0.57
C THR A 134 -2.09 -28.04 0.40
N LEU A 135 -1.38 -26.99 0.81
CA LEU A 135 -1.81 -25.59 0.69
C LEU A 135 -0.68 -24.71 0.16
N ILE A 136 -0.89 -24.05 -0.97
CA ILE A 136 -0.03 -22.98 -1.48
C ILE A 136 -0.70 -21.64 -1.23
N ILE A 137 0.06 -20.66 -0.74
CA ILE A 137 -0.37 -19.26 -0.65
C ILE A 137 0.56 -18.43 -1.50
N THR A 138 0.04 -17.82 -2.57
CA THR A 138 0.82 -16.90 -3.39
C THR A 138 0.84 -15.50 -2.76
N VAL A 139 1.97 -14.82 -2.85
CA VAL A 139 2.15 -13.46 -2.36
C VAL A 139 2.77 -12.60 -3.47
N ASP A 140 2.16 -11.43 -3.72
CA ASP A 140 2.58 -10.50 -4.77
C ASP A 140 2.57 -11.10 -6.19
N CYS A 141 1.81 -12.17 -6.36
CA CYS A 141 1.61 -12.84 -7.63
C CYS A 141 0.41 -13.80 -7.55
N GLY A 142 0.03 -14.36 -8.69
CA GLY A 142 -0.98 -15.40 -8.79
C GLY A 142 -2.24 -14.98 -9.55
N ILE A 143 -2.59 -13.69 -9.60
CA ILE A 143 -3.86 -13.24 -10.20
C ILE A 143 -3.97 -13.52 -11.71
N SER A 144 -2.84 -13.76 -12.39
CA SER A 144 -2.77 -14.12 -13.81
C SER A 144 -2.48 -15.62 -14.06
N ASN A 145 -2.30 -16.43 -13.01
CA ASN A 145 -1.85 -17.82 -13.10
C ASN A 145 -3.00 -18.82 -13.15
N ILE A 146 -3.86 -18.73 -14.18
CA ILE A 146 -5.06 -19.57 -14.31
C ILE A 146 -4.69 -21.06 -14.44
N ASP A 147 -3.83 -21.38 -15.43
CA ASP A 147 -3.45 -22.75 -15.74
C ASP A 147 -2.67 -23.40 -14.58
N GLU A 148 -1.82 -22.63 -13.88
CA GLU A 148 -1.08 -23.15 -12.74
C GLU A 148 -1.95 -23.43 -11.52
N VAL A 149 -2.98 -22.62 -11.28
CA VAL A 149 -3.96 -22.88 -10.21
C VAL A 149 -4.78 -24.14 -10.52
N GLU A 150 -5.22 -24.32 -11.77
CA GLU A 150 -5.91 -25.55 -12.20
C GLU A 150 -4.99 -26.78 -12.05
N TYR A 151 -3.72 -26.65 -12.42
CA TYR A 151 -2.74 -27.72 -12.26
C TYR A 151 -2.52 -28.11 -10.80
N ALA A 152 -2.37 -27.13 -9.89
CA ALA A 152 -2.25 -27.37 -8.45
C ALA A 152 -3.48 -28.12 -7.91
N SER A 153 -4.69 -27.68 -8.30
CA SER A 153 -5.94 -28.34 -7.93
C SER A 153 -6.00 -29.79 -8.39
N SER A 154 -5.51 -30.09 -9.61
CA SER A 154 -5.45 -31.46 -10.15
C SER A 154 -4.55 -32.41 -9.33
N LEU A 155 -3.60 -31.85 -8.56
CA LEU A 155 -2.71 -32.57 -7.66
C LEU A 155 -3.22 -32.60 -6.20
N GLY A 156 -4.41 -32.04 -5.95
CA GLY A 156 -5.00 -31.94 -4.61
C GLY A 156 -4.39 -30.86 -3.72
N ILE A 157 -3.80 -29.82 -4.32
CA ILE A 157 -3.23 -28.68 -3.61
C ILE A 157 -4.18 -27.50 -3.72
N ASP A 158 -4.65 -27.00 -2.59
CA ASP A 158 -5.41 -25.75 -2.55
C ASP A 158 -4.48 -24.56 -2.77
N VAL A 159 -4.96 -23.57 -3.54
CA VAL A 159 -4.23 -22.31 -3.75
C VAL A 159 -5.03 -21.14 -3.19
N LEU A 160 -4.39 -20.33 -2.36
CA LEU A 160 -4.88 -19.03 -1.91
C LEU A 160 -4.02 -17.94 -2.55
N ILE A 161 -4.66 -16.90 -3.10
CA ILE A 161 -3.95 -15.83 -3.80
C ILE A 161 -3.98 -14.56 -2.95
N THR A 162 -2.82 -13.94 -2.76
CA THR A 162 -2.69 -12.57 -2.26
C THR A 162 -1.88 -11.76 -3.27
N ASP A 163 -2.55 -10.85 -3.95
CA ASP A 163 -1.96 -10.11 -5.07
C ASP A 163 -2.51 -8.69 -5.07
N HIS A 164 -1.94 -7.85 -5.92
CA HIS A 164 -2.37 -6.48 -6.14
C HIS A 164 -2.20 -6.06 -7.60
N HIS A 165 -1.83 -6.96 -8.50
CA HIS A 165 -1.70 -6.67 -9.92
C HIS A 165 -3.08 -6.46 -10.58
N LEU A 166 -3.10 -5.99 -11.83
CA LEU A 166 -4.38 -5.86 -12.53
C LEU A 166 -4.79 -7.24 -13.02
N ALA A 167 -5.97 -7.69 -12.62
CA ALA A 167 -6.57 -8.91 -13.14
C ALA A 167 -6.75 -8.85 -14.67
N GLY A 168 -6.68 -10.03 -15.28
CA GLY A 168 -7.04 -10.24 -16.68
C GLY A 168 -8.55 -10.21 -16.90
N GLU A 169 -9.00 -10.62 -18.09
CA GLU A 169 -10.44 -10.83 -18.38
C GLU A 169 -11.04 -11.94 -17.51
N TYR A 170 -10.22 -12.91 -17.12
CA TYR A 170 -10.56 -14.03 -16.26
C TYR A 170 -9.64 -14.02 -15.04
N VAL A 171 -10.19 -14.40 -13.88
CA VAL A 171 -9.44 -14.65 -12.65
C VAL A 171 -9.28 -16.16 -12.43
N PRO A 172 -8.21 -16.63 -11.76
CA PRO A 172 -8.02 -18.05 -11.48
C PRO A 172 -9.12 -18.63 -10.59
N ASP A 173 -9.45 -19.91 -10.74
CA ASP A 173 -10.36 -20.63 -9.84
C ASP A 173 -9.63 -21.11 -8.58
N ALA A 174 -9.09 -20.14 -7.83
CA ALA A 174 -8.40 -20.38 -6.56
C ALA A 174 -9.42 -20.52 -5.41
N HIS A 175 -9.00 -21.14 -4.30
CA HIS A 175 -9.88 -21.31 -3.13
C HIS A 175 -10.32 -19.95 -2.55
N SER A 176 -9.44 -18.95 -2.57
CA SER A 176 -9.75 -17.57 -2.18
C SER A 176 -8.76 -16.61 -2.82
N ILE A 177 -9.24 -15.42 -3.18
CA ILE A 177 -8.41 -14.38 -3.79
C ILE A 177 -8.53 -13.07 -3.01
N ILE A 178 -7.41 -12.58 -2.50
CA ILE A 178 -7.30 -11.27 -1.86
C ILE A 178 -6.53 -10.35 -2.80
N ASP A 179 -7.26 -9.55 -3.57
CA ASP A 179 -6.70 -8.51 -4.43
C ASP A 179 -7.60 -7.27 -4.43
N PRO A 180 -7.07 -6.08 -4.07
CA PRO A 180 -7.86 -4.86 -3.97
C PRO A 180 -8.21 -4.23 -5.33
N LYS A 181 -7.73 -4.77 -6.46
CA LYS A 181 -7.98 -4.29 -7.82
C LYS A 181 -8.99 -5.12 -8.61
N ILE A 182 -9.58 -6.16 -8.01
CA ILE A 182 -10.69 -6.92 -8.62
C ILE A 182 -11.91 -5.99 -8.78
N GLU A 183 -12.57 -6.06 -9.95
CA GLU A 183 -13.60 -5.11 -10.41
C GLU A 183 -14.85 -5.04 -9.50
N GLU A 184 -15.02 -5.98 -8.57
CA GLU A 184 -16.13 -6.06 -7.61
C GLU A 184 -15.68 -6.03 -6.13
N CYS A 185 -14.39 -5.82 -5.86
CA CYS A 185 -13.86 -5.86 -4.50
C CYS A 185 -14.40 -4.70 -3.65
N ASN A 186 -15.02 -5.02 -2.50
CA ASN A 186 -15.54 -4.01 -1.57
C ASN A 186 -14.46 -3.27 -0.76
N TYR A 187 -13.19 -3.64 -0.93
CA TYR A 187 -12.09 -3.02 -0.20
C TYR A 187 -11.89 -1.56 -0.65
N PRO A 188 -11.89 -0.58 0.27
CA PRO A 188 -11.98 0.85 -0.09
C PRO A 188 -10.70 1.44 -0.69
N PHE A 189 -9.57 0.73 -0.64
CA PHE A 189 -8.28 1.24 -1.10
C PHE A 189 -7.56 0.27 -2.05
N THR A 190 -7.49 0.63 -3.33
CA THR A 190 -7.03 -0.23 -4.43
C THR A 190 -5.51 -0.21 -4.70
N HIS A 191 -4.76 0.52 -3.86
CA HIS A 191 -3.34 0.82 -4.11
C HIS A 191 -2.40 0.27 -3.03
N LEU A 192 -2.80 -0.80 -2.34
CA LEU A 192 -1.88 -1.57 -1.52
C LEU A 192 -0.80 -2.21 -2.40
N ALA A 193 0.41 -2.31 -1.87
CA ALA A 193 1.47 -3.19 -2.39
C ALA A 193 1.17 -4.64 -2.00
N GLY A 194 1.81 -5.64 -2.60
CA GLY A 194 1.72 -7.04 -2.20
C GLY A 194 1.96 -7.24 -0.70
N CYS A 195 2.99 -6.57 -0.14
CA CYS A 195 3.29 -6.65 1.30
C CYS A 195 2.22 -5.95 2.16
N GLY A 196 1.53 -4.95 1.61
CA GLY A 196 0.38 -4.30 2.23
C GLY A 196 -0.83 -5.23 2.30
N VAL A 197 -1.10 -5.98 1.22
CA VAL A 197 -2.14 -7.02 1.19
C VAL A 197 -1.80 -8.14 2.18
N VAL A 198 -0.55 -8.61 2.22
CA VAL A 198 -0.10 -9.60 3.22
C VAL A 198 -0.23 -9.06 4.64
N ALA A 199 0.04 -7.77 4.90
CA ALA A 199 -0.20 -7.17 6.21
C ALA A 199 -1.69 -7.28 6.61
N LYS A 200 -2.61 -7.06 5.67
CA LYS A 200 -4.06 -7.23 5.88
C LYS A 200 -4.45 -8.67 6.17
N VAL A 201 -3.87 -9.62 5.47
CA VAL A 201 -4.03 -11.05 5.74
C VAL A 201 -3.51 -11.43 7.12
N ILE A 202 -2.33 -10.95 7.51
CA ILE A 202 -1.76 -11.19 8.85
C ILE A 202 -2.65 -10.61 9.95
N TRP A 203 -3.21 -9.41 9.73
CA TRP A 203 -4.21 -8.86 10.65
C TRP A 203 -5.44 -9.76 10.78
N ALA A 204 -5.98 -10.22 9.64
CA ALA A 204 -7.18 -11.06 9.61
C ALA A 204 -6.94 -12.43 10.24
N LEU A 205 -5.78 -13.06 10.01
CA LEU A 205 -5.38 -14.31 10.66
C LEU A 205 -5.19 -14.10 12.17
N GLY A 206 -4.56 -12.98 12.59
CA GLY A 206 -4.44 -12.61 14.00
C GLY A 206 -5.80 -12.45 14.69
N PHE A 207 -6.78 -11.88 13.99
CA PHE A 207 -8.18 -11.82 14.44
C PHE A 207 -8.86 -13.19 14.44
N GLY A 208 -8.61 -13.99 13.41
CA GLY A 208 -9.16 -15.35 13.22
C GLY A 208 -8.81 -16.34 14.33
N LEU A 209 -7.69 -16.10 15.03
CA LEU A 209 -7.26 -16.88 16.18
C LEU A 209 -8.01 -16.54 17.49
N SER A 210 -8.91 -15.54 17.46
CA SER A 210 -9.67 -15.10 18.63
C SER A 210 -11.09 -15.64 18.63
N ASP A 211 -11.70 -15.72 19.82
CA ASP A 211 -13.11 -16.12 20.00
C ASP A 211 -14.11 -15.10 19.39
N ALA A 212 -13.65 -13.95 18.90
CA ALA A 212 -14.51 -12.96 18.25
C ALA A 212 -14.67 -13.20 16.74
N PHE A 213 -13.88 -14.10 16.16
CA PHE A 213 -13.97 -14.42 14.73
C PHE A 213 -15.27 -15.15 14.42
N GLN A 214 -15.95 -14.76 13.34
CA GLN A 214 -17.25 -15.27 12.91
C GLN A 214 -18.42 -15.05 13.90
N GLU A 215 -18.18 -14.36 15.01
CA GLU A 215 -19.26 -14.01 15.94
C GLU A 215 -20.09 -12.85 15.39
N GLU A 216 -21.41 -12.98 15.54
CA GLU A 216 -22.37 -11.95 15.17
C GLU A 216 -22.90 -11.24 16.41
N VAL A 217 -22.93 -9.91 16.34
CA VAL A 217 -23.41 -9.05 17.43
C VAL A 217 -24.31 -7.95 16.90
N LEU A 218 -25.18 -7.44 17.77
CA LEU A 218 -25.97 -6.24 17.52
C LEU A 218 -25.46 -5.10 18.39
N LEU A 219 -25.25 -3.92 17.82
CA LEU A 219 -25.09 -2.68 18.57
C LEU A 219 -26.34 -1.84 18.40
N ILE A 220 -26.85 -1.25 19.49
CA ILE A 220 -28.03 -0.38 19.48
C ILE A 220 -27.70 0.96 20.14
N HIS A 221 -28.32 2.01 19.59
CA HIS A 221 -28.35 3.33 20.21
C HIS A 221 -29.68 4.03 19.94
N THR A 222 -30.19 4.73 20.96
CA THR A 222 -31.44 5.48 20.89
C THR A 222 -31.25 6.95 21.24
N CYS A 223 -31.95 7.82 20.52
CA CYS A 223 -31.95 9.24 20.76
C CYS A 223 -33.36 9.86 20.60
N PRO A 224 -33.66 10.96 21.30
CA PRO A 224 -34.90 11.68 21.08
C PRO A 224 -34.88 12.33 19.68
N GLY A 225 -36.00 12.20 18.95
CA GLY A 225 -36.23 12.89 17.68
C GLY A 225 -36.86 14.26 17.92
N ASN A 226 -38.15 14.39 17.62
CA ASN A 226 -38.91 15.58 17.97
C ASN A 226 -39.20 15.60 19.48
N SER A 227 -38.90 16.73 20.12
CA SER A 227 -39.14 16.94 21.56
C SER A 227 -40.31 17.91 21.83
N GLU A 228 -41.05 18.32 20.79
CA GLU A 228 -42.28 19.10 20.95
C GLU A 228 -43.32 18.29 21.73
N LYS A 229 -43.85 18.91 22.78
CA LYS A 229 -44.84 18.27 23.66
C LYS A 229 -46.09 17.84 22.87
N GLY A 230 -46.42 16.55 22.92
CA GLY A 230 -47.52 15.93 22.18
C GLY A 230 -47.19 15.51 20.74
N LYS A 231 -45.94 15.66 20.31
CA LYS A 231 -45.40 15.16 19.03
C LYS A 231 -44.04 14.48 19.22
N GLU A 232 -43.83 13.92 20.41
CA GLU A 232 -42.56 13.30 20.76
C GLU A 232 -42.28 12.12 19.81
N THR A 233 -41.07 12.07 19.27
CA THR A 233 -40.58 10.93 18.48
C THR A 233 -39.25 10.45 19.01
N PHE A 234 -38.93 9.19 18.75
CA PHE A 234 -37.71 8.54 19.21
C PHE A 234 -37.04 7.85 18.04
N ILE A 235 -35.76 8.13 17.82
CA ILE A 235 -34.96 7.50 16.77
C ILE A 235 -34.23 6.33 17.41
N ILE A 236 -34.37 5.15 16.81
CA ILE A 236 -33.70 3.92 17.23
C ILE A 236 -32.83 3.47 16.07
N GLU A 237 -31.53 3.43 16.30
CA GLU A 237 -30.53 2.93 15.37
C GLU A 237 -29.97 1.60 15.89
N ALA A 238 -29.87 0.60 15.03
CA ALA A 238 -29.17 -0.64 15.36
C ALA A 238 -28.38 -1.17 14.14
N VAL A 239 -27.28 -1.84 14.42
CA VAL A 239 -26.40 -2.43 13.42
C VAL A 239 -26.02 -3.86 13.81
N LYS A 240 -26.11 -4.78 12.84
CA LYS A 240 -25.53 -6.12 12.94
C LYS A 240 -24.10 -6.05 12.47
N MET A 241 -23.22 -6.69 13.22
CA MET A 241 -21.81 -6.78 12.91
C MET A 241 -21.33 -8.21 12.93
N ARG A 242 -20.43 -8.53 12.00
CA ARG A 242 -19.67 -9.79 11.92
C ARG A 242 -18.24 -9.44 11.55
N ASN A 243 -17.23 -10.06 12.15
CA ASN A 243 -15.81 -9.75 11.90
C ASN A 243 -15.47 -8.24 11.96
N LEU A 244 -16.16 -7.51 12.85
CA LEU A 244 -16.04 -6.06 13.01
C LEU A 244 -16.43 -5.22 11.76
N ILE A 245 -17.14 -5.80 10.80
CA ILE A 245 -17.78 -5.08 9.70
C ILE A 245 -19.30 -5.02 9.91
N GLU A 246 -19.91 -3.95 9.42
CA GLU A 246 -21.37 -3.80 9.39
C GLU A 246 -21.96 -4.69 8.28
N THR A 247 -22.89 -5.56 8.65
CA THR A 247 -23.59 -6.44 7.69
C THR A 247 -24.99 -5.94 7.37
N GLU A 248 -25.66 -5.33 8.35
CA GLU A 248 -27.02 -4.82 8.19
C GLU A 248 -27.27 -3.66 9.17
N ARG A 249 -27.96 -2.61 8.75
CA ARG A 249 -28.33 -1.47 9.60
C ARG A 249 -29.81 -1.14 9.48
N MET A 250 -30.41 -0.82 10.61
CA MET A 250 -31.79 -0.36 10.71
C MET A 250 -31.86 0.96 11.47
N VAL A 251 -32.62 1.89 10.92
CA VAL A 251 -33.00 3.15 11.58
C VAL A 251 -34.51 3.29 11.51
N GLU A 252 -35.16 3.45 12.66
CA GLU A 252 -36.60 3.70 12.74
C GLU A 252 -36.90 4.87 13.68
N GLU A 253 -37.60 5.88 13.17
CA GLU A 253 -38.20 6.92 13.98
C GLU A 253 -39.61 6.47 14.43
N VAL A 254 -39.79 6.34 15.73
CA VAL A 254 -41.00 5.81 16.36
C VAL A 254 -41.79 6.95 17.01
N VAL A 255 -43.06 7.06 16.63
CA VAL A 255 -44.04 7.90 17.32
C VAL A 255 -44.80 7.02 18.33
N PRO A 256 -44.75 7.31 19.64
CA PRO A 256 -45.39 6.47 20.65
C PRO A 256 -46.88 6.23 20.37
N GLY A 257 -47.26 4.95 20.30
CA GLY A 257 -48.65 4.54 20.08
C GLY A 257 -49.16 4.65 18.63
N ALA A 258 -48.38 5.18 17.68
CA ALA A 258 -48.81 5.30 16.28
C ALA A 258 -48.73 3.98 15.50
N LEU A 259 -47.79 3.10 15.86
CA LEU A 259 -47.58 1.79 15.23
C LEU A 259 -47.73 0.66 16.27
N ALA A 260 -48.31 -0.46 15.84
CA ALA A 260 -48.27 -1.68 16.64
C ALA A 260 -46.83 -2.24 16.70
N VAL A 261 -46.43 -2.82 17.83
CA VAL A 261 -45.07 -3.39 18.01
C VAL A 261 -44.72 -4.40 16.91
N SER A 262 -45.68 -5.24 16.50
CA SER A 262 -45.49 -6.24 15.43
C SER A 262 -45.24 -5.63 14.04
N GLN A 263 -45.54 -4.35 13.85
CA GLN A 263 -45.32 -3.62 12.61
C GLN A 263 -43.99 -2.86 12.60
N SER A 264 -43.37 -2.67 13.77
CA SER A 264 -42.07 -2.02 13.88
C SER A 264 -40.99 -2.86 13.18
N ARG A 265 -40.20 -2.19 12.34
CA ARG A 265 -39.12 -2.82 11.59
C ARG A 265 -37.91 -3.05 12.49
N ILE A 266 -37.61 -2.14 13.41
CA ILE A 266 -36.53 -2.28 14.37
C ILE A 266 -36.78 -3.46 15.32
N ILE A 267 -38.02 -3.68 15.77
CA ILE A 267 -38.33 -4.84 16.62
C ILE A 267 -38.12 -6.16 15.86
N LYS A 268 -38.50 -6.22 14.57
CA LYS A 268 -38.21 -7.39 13.73
C LYS A 268 -36.71 -7.60 13.54
N PHE A 269 -35.96 -6.51 13.38
CA PHE A 269 -34.51 -6.53 13.20
C PHE A 269 -33.77 -7.06 14.44
N LEU A 270 -34.20 -6.64 15.64
CA LEU A 270 -33.60 -7.05 16.92
C LEU A 270 -33.99 -8.48 17.35
N ASN A 271 -35.10 -9.01 16.83
CA ASN A 271 -35.59 -10.35 17.16
C ASN A 271 -34.84 -11.45 16.38
N CYS A 272 -33.54 -11.60 16.63
CA CYS A 272 -32.67 -12.51 15.88
C CYS A 272 -31.74 -13.39 16.74
N ASN A 273 -32.03 -13.54 18.04
CA ASN A 273 -31.23 -14.35 18.99
C ASN A 273 -29.73 -13.97 19.08
N LEU A 274 -29.36 -12.75 18.66
CA LEU A 274 -28.01 -12.23 18.79
C LEU A 274 -27.86 -11.45 20.12
N PRO A 275 -26.66 -11.41 20.70
CA PRO A 275 -26.38 -10.51 21.80
C PRO A 275 -26.51 -9.05 21.34
N ILE A 276 -27.32 -8.27 22.06
CA ILE A 276 -27.56 -6.85 21.77
C ILE A 276 -26.79 -6.02 22.79
N PHE A 277 -25.79 -5.29 22.33
CA PHE A 277 -24.94 -4.46 23.16
C PHE A 277 -25.32 -3.00 23.05
N ALA A 278 -25.21 -2.29 24.17
CA ALA A 278 -25.35 -0.85 24.23
C ALA A 278 -24.30 -0.24 25.16
N LEU A 279 -23.98 1.04 24.98
CA LEU A 279 -23.03 1.70 25.87
C LEU A 279 -23.57 1.76 27.30
N ASP A 280 -24.84 2.15 27.46
CA ASP A 280 -25.47 2.45 28.74
C ASP A 280 -26.90 1.90 28.78
N VAL A 281 -27.08 0.74 29.40
CA VAL A 281 -28.33 -0.04 29.28
C VAL A 281 -29.50 0.70 29.92
N GLU A 282 -29.27 1.44 31.01
CA GLU A 282 -30.33 2.16 31.70
C GLU A 282 -30.90 3.29 30.84
N VAL A 283 -30.03 4.06 30.18
CA VAL A 283 -30.43 5.16 29.29
C VAL A 283 -31.23 4.64 28.10
N GLU A 284 -30.74 3.58 27.46
CA GLU A 284 -31.34 2.99 26.26
C GLU A 284 -32.72 2.40 26.57
N ASN A 285 -32.83 1.62 27.65
CA ASN A 285 -34.12 1.04 28.06
C ASN A 285 -35.15 2.11 28.41
N ARG A 286 -34.73 3.24 29.00
CA ARG A 286 -35.64 4.35 29.31
C ARG A 286 -36.27 4.92 28.04
N ILE A 287 -35.48 5.10 26.98
CA ILE A 287 -35.95 5.63 25.70
C ILE A 287 -36.80 4.59 24.97
N LEU A 288 -36.38 3.33 24.93
CA LEU A 288 -37.15 2.23 24.32
C LEU A 288 -38.52 2.05 24.97
N HIS A 289 -38.59 2.10 26.30
CA HIS A 289 -39.87 2.05 27.02
C HIS A 289 -40.77 3.25 26.69
N ALA A 290 -40.21 4.45 26.52
CA ALA A 290 -40.98 5.61 26.10
C ALA A 290 -41.49 5.47 24.65
N ALA A 291 -40.64 5.01 23.73
CA ALA A 291 -40.97 4.80 22.33
C ALA A 291 -42.11 3.78 22.13
N PHE A 292 -42.10 2.68 22.90
CA PHE A 292 -43.05 1.58 22.76
C PHE A 292 -44.10 1.49 23.87
N LEU A 293 -44.20 2.49 24.75
CA LEU A 293 -45.13 2.52 25.88
C LEU A 293 -45.01 1.27 26.79
N SER A 294 -43.77 0.84 27.06
CA SER A 294 -43.41 -0.35 27.84
C SER A 294 -44.01 -1.66 27.31
N LYS A 295 -44.39 -1.73 26.02
CA LYS A 295 -44.89 -2.96 25.37
C LYS A 295 -43.78 -3.89 24.89
N VAL A 296 -42.53 -3.46 25.01
CA VAL A 296 -41.34 -4.19 24.57
C VAL A 296 -40.36 -4.20 25.73
N ASP A 297 -39.77 -5.36 25.97
CA ASP A 297 -38.64 -5.56 26.87
C ASP A 297 -37.52 -6.19 26.05
N ILE A 298 -36.37 -5.51 25.98
CA ILE A 298 -35.22 -5.92 25.16
C ILE A 298 -34.07 -6.19 26.11
N HIS A 299 -33.54 -7.42 26.08
CA HIS A 299 -32.38 -7.76 26.88
C HIS A 299 -31.12 -7.15 26.25
N LEU A 300 -30.54 -6.15 26.92
CA LEU A 300 -29.33 -5.45 26.48
C LEU A 300 -28.13 -5.81 27.38
N ILE A 301 -26.94 -5.89 26.78
CA ILE A 301 -25.67 -6.13 27.45
C ILE A 301 -24.88 -4.81 27.52
N GLU A 302 -24.39 -4.48 28.71
CA GLU A 302 -23.73 -3.20 28.95
C GLU A 302 -22.23 -3.21 28.59
N LEU A 303 -21.83 -2.28 27.71
CA LEU A 303 -20.45 -2.15 27.24
C LEU A 303 -19.58 -1.21 28.09
N ARG A 304 -20.15 -0.20 28.77
CA ARG A 304 -19.35 0.80 29.50
C ARG A 304 -18.33 0.19 30.48
N PRO A 305 -18.68 -0.80 31.33
CA PRO A 305 -17.70 -1.43 32.22
C PRO A 305 -16.56 -2.16 31.49
N LEU A 306 -16.82 -2.67 30.28
CA LEU A 306 -15.83 -3.33 29.45
C LEU A 306 -14.91 -2.29 28.78
N PHE A 307 -15.50 -1.23 28.24
CA PHE A 307 -14.77 -0.17 27.56
C PHE A 307 -13.84 0.60 28.48
N ILE A 308 -14.22 0.89 29.73
CA ILE A 308 -13.35 1.64 30.66
C ILE A 308 -12.03 0.89 30.92
N LYS A 309 -12.02 -0.44 30.87
CA LYS A 309 -10.80 -1.25 31.08
C LYS A 309 -9.80 -1.08 29.95
N THR A 310 -10.26 -0.98 28.71
CA THR A 310 -9.40 -0.90 27.53
C THR A 310 -9.24 0.53 27.00
N ILE A 311 -10.22 1.39 27.21
CA ILE A 311 -10.35 2.77 26.69
C ILE A 311 -10.79 3.68 27.87
N PRO A 312 -9.87 4.05 28.78
CA PRO A 312 -10.22 4.82 29.99
C PRO A 312 -10.89 6.18 29.72
N GLN A 313 -10.69 6.72 28.51
CA GLN A 313 -11.26 7.99 28.07
C GLN A 313 -12.79 7.97 27.98
N VAL A 314 -13.42 6.78 27.85
CA VAL A 314 -14.87 6.61 27.84
C VAL A 314 -15.47 7.11 29.15
N GLY A 315 -14.95 6.66 30.30
CA GLY A 315 -15.42 7.08 31.64
C GLY A 315 -16.94 7.13 31.76
N GLU A 316 -17.46 8.23 32.31
CA GLU A 316 -18.90 8.50 32.44
C GLU A 316 -19.48 9.34 31.29
N LYS A 317 -18.74 9.52 30.18
CA LYS A 317 -19.20 10.34 29.06
C LYS A 317 -20.32 9.65 28.28
N SER A 318 -21.28 10.43 27.77
CA SER A 318 -22.29 9.96 26.81
C SER A 318 -21.67 9.76 25.41
N LEU A 319 -22.35 9.03 24.52
CA LEU A 319 -21.92 8.91 23.12
C LEU A 319 -21.85 10.27 22.43
N PHE A 320 -22.83 11.16 22.66
CA PHE A 320 -22.74 12.56 22.23
C PHE A 320 -21.47 13.27 22.71
N ALA A 321 -21.11 13.17 24.00
CA ALA A 321 -19.89 13.81 24.50
C ALA A 321 -18.62 13.18 23.92
N LEU A 322 -18.62 11.86 23.68
CA LEU A 322 -17.51 11.15 23.04
C LEU A 322 -17.40 11.49 21.56
N SER A 323 -18.51 11.73 20.86
CA SER A 323 -18.52 12.12 19.45
C SER A 323 -17.84 13.47 19.24
N GLN A 324 -18.03 14.42 20.15
CA GLN A 324 -17.34 15.73 20.11
C GLN A 324 -15.83 15.64 20.36
N MET A 325 -15.34 14.55 20.96
CA MET A 325 -13.92 14.35 21.27
C MET A 325 -13.23 13.37 20.31
N SER A 326 -13.99 12.58 19.56
CA SER A 326 -13.47 11.50 18.73
C SER A 326 -12.74 12.04 17.51
N LYS A 327 -11.50 11.59 17.31
CA LYS A 327 -10.74 11.87 16.09
C LYS A 327 -11.47 11.32 14.86
N SER A 328 -12.07 10.14 14.94
CA SER A 328 -12.81 9.54 13.83
C SER A 328 -14.00 10.40 13.39
N VAL A 329 -14.69 11.04 14.34
CA VAL A 329 -15.79 11.98 14.05
C VAL A 329 -15.27 13.28 13.44
N LYS A 330 -14.11 13.77 13.88
CA LYS A 330 -13.45 14.95 13.30
C LYS A 330 -13.25 14.83 11.79
N TYR A 331 -12.92 13.62 11.32
CA TYR A 331 -12.62 13.34 9.91
C TYR A 331 -13.78 12.73 9.12
N SER A 332 -14.96 12.56 9.70
CA SER A 332 -16.15 12.08 8.99
C SER A 332 -17.14 13.21 8.72
N ALA A 333 -17.78 13.19 7.55
CA ALA A 333 -18.81 14.16 7.18
C ALA A 333 -20.18 13.85 7.82
N LYS A 334 -20.48 12.58 8.16
CA LYS A 334 -21.78 12.12 8.66
C LYS A 334 -21.63 10.86 9.56
N MET A 335 -21.06 11.00 10.75
CA MET A 335 -21.11 9.92 11.75
C MET A 335 -22.28 10.16 12.73
N SER A 336 -23.12 9.15 12.92
CA SER A 336 -24.10 9.12 14.01
C SER A 336 -23.42 8.73 15.35
N GLU A 337 -24.14 8.88 16.46
CA GLU A 337 -23.66 8.41 17.76
C GLU A 337 -23.45 6.88 17.78
N LEU A 338 -24.21 6.12 16.97
CA LEU A 338 -24.01 4.69 16.79
C LEU A 338 -22.65 4.39 16.13
N ASP A 339 -22.18 5.21 15.18
CA ASP A 339 -20.88 4.99 14.55
C ASP A 339 -19.72 5.18 15.54
N VAL A 340 -19.88 6.05 16.53
CA VAL A 340 -18.94 6.17 17.65
C VAL A 340 -18.92 4.89 18.48
N LEU A 341 -20.10 4.31 18.75
CA LEU A 341 -20.21 3.04 19.46
C LEU A 341 -19.55 1.89 18.68
N ILE A 342 -19.77 1.81 17.35
CA ILE A 342 -19.12 0.83 16.45
C ILE A 342 -17.60 0.96 16.53
N SER A 343 -17.07 2.18 16.44
CA SER A 343 -15.63 2.43 16.51
C SER A 343 -15.02 2.06 17.86
N LEU A 344 -15.71 2.37 18.96
CA LEU A 344 -15.28 2.00 20.32
C LEU A 344 -15.33 0.48 20.53
N PHE A 345 -16.38 -0.17 20.04
CA PHE A 345 -16.52 -1.62 20.09
C PHE A 345 -15.39 -2.32 19.34
N SER A 346 -15.15 -1.92 18.09
CA SER A 346 -14.06 -2.47 17.27
C SER A 346 -12.70 -2.25 17.92
N THR A 347 -12.44 -1.04 18.44
CA THR A 347 -11.21 -0.72 19.18
C THR A 347 -11.06 -1.57 20.44
N HIS A 348 -12.15 -1.81 21.17
CA HIS A 348 -12.14 -2.67 22.36
C HIS A 348 -11.76 -4.10 22.00
N VAL A 349 -12.44 -4.69 20.99
CA VAL A 349 -12.17 -6.07 20.54
C VAL A 349 -10.72 -6.23 20.07
N ILE A 350 -10.22 -5.30 19.23
CA ILE A 350 -8.83 -5.34 18.75
C ILE A 350 -7.83 -5.27 19.93
N ARG A 351 -8.09 -4.46 20.96
CA ARG A 351 -7.22 -4.35 22.15
C ARG A 351 -7.22 -5.60 23.04
N LEU A 352 -8.20 -6.48 22.91
CA LEU A 352 -8.23 -7.76 23.62
C LEU A 352 -7.33 -8.80 22.95
N ILE A 353 -7.00 -8.63 21.67
CA ILE A 353 -6.20 -9.58 20.88
C ILE A 353 -4.71 -9.19 21.02
N PRO A 354 -3.88 -9.97 21.75
CA PRO A 354 -2.51 -9.56 22.08
C PRO A 354 -1.65 -9.26 20.86
N TYR A 355 -1.71 -10.11 19.83
CA TYR A 355 -0.96 -9.91 18.60
C TYR A 355 -1.32 -8.58 17.91
N LEU A 356 -2.61 -8.29 17.74
CA LEU A 356 -3.06 -7.05 17.10
C LEU A 356 -2.73 -5.80 17.92
N ARG A 357 -2.75 -5.92 19.26
CA ARG A 357 -2.43 -4.82 20.17
C ARG A 357 -0.93 -4.52 20.20
N ASP A 358 -0.11 -5.54 20.35
CA ASP A 358 1.29 -5.39 20.78
C ASP A 358 2.30 -5.69 19.66
N GLU A 359 1.96 -6.52 18.67
CA GLU A 359 2.93 -7.07 17.72
C GLU A 359 2.66 -6.68 16.27
N TYR A 360 1.40 -6.49 15.86
CA TYR A 360 1.02 -6.22 14.47
C TYR A 360 1.79 -5.05 13.85
N HIS A 361 1.97 -3.96 14.61
CA HIS A 361 2.70 -2.79 14.12
C HIS A 361 4.17 -3.05 13.77
N THR A 362 4.79 -4.10 14.34
CA THR A 362 6.22 -4.39 14.16
C THR A 362 6.56 -4.88 12.76
N ILE A 363 5.56 -5.33 11.99
CA ILE A 363 5.74 -5.81 10.62
C ILE A 363 5.85 -4.68 9.60
N PHE A 364 5.48 -3.45 9.99
CA PHE A 364 5.39 -2.33 9.06
C PHE A 364 6.73 -1.85 8.50
N ASP A 365 7.85 -2.26 9.09
CA ASP A 365 9.17 -1.99 8.51
C ASP A 365 9.34 -2.66 7.15
N LEU A 366 8.98 -3.94 7.01
CA LEU A 366 8.99 -4.65 5.74
C LEU A 366 7.88 -4.17 4.81
N VAL A 367 6.69 -3.86 5.34
CA VAL A 367 5.61 -3.25 4.54
C VAL A 367 6.07 -1.93 3.92
N ALA A 368 6.79 -1.09 4.67
CA ALA A 368 7.35 0.14 4.14
C ALA A 368 8.40 -0.12 3.05
N LEU A 369 9.28 -1.11 3.23
CA LEU A 369 10.29 -1.47 2.22
C LEU A 369 9.63 -1.91 0.91
N GLY A 370 8.66 -2.81 0.94
CA GLY A 370 7.93 -3.27 -0.26
C GLY A 370 7.12 -2.17 -0.91
N THR A 371 6.31 -1.45 -0.13
CA THR A 371 5.46 -0.33 -0.63
C THR A 371 6.29 0.76 -1.31
N ILE A 372 7.46 1.12 -0.75
CA ILE A 372 8.37 2.11 -1.36
C ILE A 372 9.05 1.52 -2.60
N ALA A 373 9.42 0.23 -2.56
CA ALA A 373 10.09 -0.42 -3.67
C ALA A 373 9.22 -0.54 -4.92
N ASP A 374 7.93 -0.82 -4.74
CA ASP A 374 6.98 -0.93 -5.83
C ASP A 374 6.37 0.43 -6.26
N LEU A 375 6.86 1.53 -5.66
CA LEU A 375 6.45 2.89 -5.99
C LEU A 375 4.94 3.13 -5.82
N MET A 376 4.34 2.52 -4.80
CA MET A 376 2.90 2.65 -4.54
C MET A 376 2.50 4.08 -4.18
N PRO A 377 1.26 4.49 -4.51
CA PRO A 377 0.70 5.75 -4.07
C PRO A 377 0.78 5.95 -2.55
N MET A 378 1.35 7.07 -2.13
CA MET A 378 1.45 7.48 -0.72
C MET A 378 0.18 8.23 -0.29
N ALA A 379 -0.94 7.52 -0.42
CA ALA A 379 -2.29 7.92 -0.05
C ALA A 379 -2.89 6.92 0.95
N ASP A 380 -3.98 7.32 1.61
CA ASP A 380 -4.74 6.45 2.50
C ASP A 380 -3.85 5.72 3.54
N GLU A 381 -4.16 4.47 3.87
CA GLU A 381 -3.48 3.65 4.85
C GLU A 381 -2.03 3.28 4.52
N ASN A 382 -1.61 3.31 3.24
CA ASN A 382 -0.19 3.22 2.89
C ASN A 382 0.62 4.28 3.63
N ARG A 383 0.07 5.50 3.78
CA ARG A 383 0.77 6.57 4.52
C ARG A 383 1.01 6.19 5.97
N ILE A 384 0.01 5.61 6.63
CA ILE A 384 0.09 5.20 8.03
C ILE A 384 1.13 4.08 8.16
N MET A 385 0.99 3.01 7.37
CA MET A 385 1.89 1.85 7.44
C MET A 385 3.34 2.24 7.13
N VAL A 386 3.57 3.00 6.06
CA VAL A 386 4.92 3.45 5.68
C VAL A 386 5.52 4.37 6.74
N LYS A 387 4.74 5.29 7.35
CA LYS A 387 5.24 6.18 8.40
C LYS A 387 5.65 5.42 9.67
N HIS A 388 4.88 4.41 10.06
CA HIS A 388 5.28 3.49 11.14
C HIS A 388 6.53 2.70 10.76
N GLY A 389 6.58 2.16 9.55
CA GLY A 389 7.73 1.41 9.05
C GLY A 389 9.02 2.21 8.99
N LEU A 390 9.00 3.46 8.53
CA LEU A 390 10.16 4.34 8.54
C LEU A 390 10.68 4.61 9.95
N ASN A 391 9.78 4.74 10.93
CA ASN A 391 10.17 4.88 12.33
C ASN A 391 10.84 3.60 12.86
N LEU A 392 10.29 2.42 12.53
CA LEU A 392 10.87 1.12 12.93
C LEU A 392 12.24 0.87 12.30
N LEU A 393 12.39 1.18 11.00
CA LEU A 393 13.66 1.11 10.29
C LEU A 393 14.70 2.07 10.90
N THR A 394 14.27 3.29 11.26
CA THR A 394 15.11 4.28 11.95
C THR A 394 15.58 3.79 13.33
N SER A 395 14.69 3.15 14.09
CA SER A 395 15.02 2.59 15.40
C SER A 395 15.93 1.35 15.32
N GLY A 396 16.01 0.69 14.17
CA GLY A 396 16.85 -0.49 13.97
C GLY A 396 16.35 -1.73 14.72
N ASN A 397 15.03 -1.87 14.88
CA ASN A 397 14.43 -2.96 15.67
C ASN A 397 14.58 -4.33 15.00
N ARG A 398 14.55 -4.39 13.66
CA ARG A 398 14.71 -5.63 12.91
C ARG A 398 16.18 -5.98 12.74
N LYS A 399 16.62 -6.98 13.51
CA LYS A 399 18.02 -7.42 13.57
C LYS A 399 18.58 -7.88 12.23
N SER A 400 17.76 -8.52 11.39
CA SER A 400 18.15 -8.96 10.05
C SER A 400 18.58 -7.82 9.12
N LEU A 401 18.08 -6.60 9.34
CA LEU A 401 18.45 -5.43 8.53
C LEU A 401 19.67 -4.66 9.06
N ILE A 402 20.09 -4.90 10.31
CA ILE A 402 21.20 -4.16 10.94
C ILE A 402 22.49 -4.21 10.12
N PRO A 403 22.95 -5.38 9.60
CA PRO A 403 24.17 -5.42 8.80
C PRO A 403 24.08 -4.55 7.54
N LEU A 404 22.95 -4.60 6.82
CA LEU A 404 22.71 -3.80 5.62
C LEU A 404 22.70 -2.29 5.93
N LEU A 405 21.98 -1.88 6.98
CA LEU A 405 21.92 -0.50 7.43
C LEU A 405 23.31 0.01 7.86
N THR A 406 24.12 -0.85 8.49
CA THR A 406 25.48 -0.51 8.90
C THR A 406 26.36 -0.27 7.67
N HIS A 407 26.32 -1.17 6.68
CA HIS A 407 27.08 -1.03 5.44
C HIS A 407 26.72 0.23 4.64
N GLN A 408 25.46 0.63 4.65
CA GLN A 408 25.00 1.86 4.00
C GLN A 408 25.22 3.12 4.85
N ASN A 409 25.82 3.02 6.04
CA ASN A 409 25.96 4.12 7.00
C ASN A 409 24.61 4.76 7.36
N LEU A 410 23.56 3.95 7.46
CA LEU A 410 22.19 4.36 7.77
C LEU A 410 21.81 4.07 9.23
N LEU A 411 22.55 3.19 9.91
CA LEU A 411 22.27 2.85 11.31
C LEU A 411 22.33 4.08 12.22
N GLY A 412 21.29 4.29 13.04
CA GLY A 412 21.17 5.42 13.96
C GLY A 412 20.85 6.76 13.27
N LYS A 413 20.65 6.77 11.95
CA LYS A 413 20.12 7.93 11.23
C LYS A 413 18.62 7.80 11.09
N ARG A 414 17.97 8.95 11.02
CA ARG A 414 16.59 9.01 10.54
C ARG A 414 16.54 8.62 9.08
N LEU A 415 15.66 7.69 8.75
CA LEU A 415 15.46 7.24 7.37
C LEU A 415 14.24 7.89 6.76
N SER A 416 14.44 8.47 5.59
CA SER A 416 13.38 8.96 4.72
C SER A 416 12.98 7.90 3.69
N THR A 417 11.84 8.10 3.06
CA THR A 417 11.43 7.37 1.84
C THR A 417 12.50 7.38 0.75
N THR A 418 13.26 8.48 0.64
CA THR A 418 14.37 8.62 -0.30
C THR A 418 15.55 7.72 0.09
N ASP A 419 15.89 7.64 1.37
CA ASP A 419 16.98 6.77 1.83
C ASP A 419 16.64 5.30 1.56
N VAL A 420 15.41 4.88 1.87
CA VAL A 420 14.93 3.53 1.58
C VAL A 420 14.98 3.24 0.08
N GLY A 421 14.33 4.08 -0.74
CA GLY A 421 14.19 3.85 -2.18
C GLY A 421 15.51 3.89 -2.96
N TRP A 422 16.52 4.63 -2.50
CA TRP A 422 17.80 4.79 -3.21
C TRP A 422 18.97 4.00 -2.61
N GLN A 423 18.95 3.69 -1.32
CA GLN A 423 20.08 3.05 -0.64
C GLN A 423 19.79 1.62 -0.16
N ILE A 424 18.53 1.28 0.12
CA ILE A 424 18.16 -0.05 0.66
C ILE A 424 17.53 -0.90 -0.45
N THR A 425 16.40 -0.46 -1.00
CA THR A 425 15.63 -1.18 -2.02
C THR A 425 16.50 -1.67 -3.19
N PRO A 426 17.41 -0.88 -3.79
CA PRO A 426 18.19 -1.34 -4.93
C PRO A 426 19.15 -2.49 -4.63
N ILE A 427 19.57 -2.65 -3.37
CA ILE A 427 20.46 -3.74 -2.94
C ILE A 427 19.69 -5.05 -2.86
N ILE A 428 18.51 -5.02 -2.23
CA ILE A 428 17.63 -6.18 -2.12
C ILE A 428 17.15 -6.59 -3.53
N ASN A 429 16.65 -5.64 -4.33
CA ASN A 429 16.20 -5.88 -5.71
C ASN A 429 17.31 -6.40 -6.65
N ALA A 430 18.59 -6.22 -6.30
CA ALA A 430 19.66 -6.79 -7.10
C ALA A 430 19.63 -8.32 -7.09
N SER A 431 19.17 -8.95 -6.00
CA SER A 431 19.10 -10.40 -5.88
C SER A 431 18.17 -11.03 -6.93
N GLY A 432 16.92 -10.57 -7.03
CA GLY A 432 15.97 -11.02 -8.03
C GLY A 432 16.41 -10.73 -9.47
N ARG A 433 17.00 -9.55 -9.72
CA ARG A 433 17.53 -9.18 -11.06
C ARG A 433 18.72 -10.03 -11.50
N MET A 434 19.48 -10.56 -10.54
CA MET A 434 20.63 -11.43 -10.78
C MET A 434 20.28 -12.92 -10.66
N GLY A 435 19.00 -13.26 -10.44
CA GLY A 435 18.50 -14.63 -10.47
C GLY A 435 18.65 -15.43 -9.17
N THR A 436 19.02 -14.77 -8.06
CA THR A 436 19.23 -15.40 -6.74
C THR A 436 18.45 -14.68 -5.63
N PRO A 437 17.11 -14.51 -5.75
CA PRO A 437 16.31 -13.76 -4.78
C PRO A 437 16.31 -14.38 -3.37
N GLU A 438 16.60 -15.68 -3.25
CA GLU A 438 16.68 -16.39 -1.98
C GLU A 438 17.68 -15.77 -1.00
N VAL A 439 18.75 -15.13 -1.51
CA VAL A 439 19.75 -14.45 -0.66
C VAL A 439 19.12 -13.32 0.15
N ALA A 440 18.19 -12.57 -0.46
CA ALA A 440 17.49 -11.50 0.21
C ALA A 440 16.47 -12.03 1.23
N LEU A 441 15.74 -13.09 0.87
CA LEU A 441 14.78 -13.70 1.77
C LEU A 441 15.46 -14.34 3.00
N ILE A 442 16.59 -15.04 2.80
CA ILE A 442 17.42 -15.58 3.89
C ILE A 442 17.86 -14.46 4.82
N MET A 443 18.33 -13.32 4.28
CA MET A 443 18.70 -12.17 5.10
C MET A 443 17.53 -11.74 5.99
N LEU A 444 16.33 -11.55 5.42
CA LEU A 444 15.17 -11.05 6.16
C LEU A 444 14.70 -12.02 7.26
N LEU A 445 14.67 -13.32 6.97
CA LEU A 445 14.26 -14.38 7.89
C LEU A 445 15.33 -14.73 8.94
N SER A 446 16.58 -14.25 8.78
CA SER A 446 17.68 -14.57 9.69
C SER A 446 17.43 -14.07 11.12
N THR A 447 17.51 -14.98 12.09
CA THR A 447 17.38 -14.64 13.52
C THR A 447 18.72 -14.35 14.20
N ASN A 448 19.84 -14.70 13.57
CA ASN A 448 21.19 -14.45 14.05
C ASN A 448 21.94 -13.44 13.17
N TYR A 449 22.87 -12.70 13.77
CA TYR A 449 23.58 -11.61 13.10
C TYR A 449 24.55 -12.10 12.02
N ASP A 450 25.23 -13.22 12.24
CA ASP A 450 26.28 -13.71 11.35
C ASP A 450 25.70 -14.15 10.00
N GLU A 451 24.57 -14.87 10.01
CA GLU A 451 23.83 -15.27 8.81
C GLU A 451 23.30 -14.05 8.04
N ALA A 452 22.68 -13.10 8.74
CA ALA A 452 22.21 -11.85 8.14
C ALA A 452 23.37 -11.05 7.51
N SER A 453 24.54 -11.05 8.17
CA SER A 453 25.76 -10.37 7.70
C SER A 453 26.36 -11.03 6.46
N LEU A 454 26.38 -12.37 6.42
CA LEU A 454 26.81 -13.13 5.25
C LEU A 454 25.89 -12.88 4.05
N ALA A 455 24.58 -12.97 4.25
CA ALA A 455 23.59 -12.68 3.21
C ALA A 455 23.69 -11.22 2.72
N THR A 456 23.84 -10.26 3.63
CA THR A 456 24.08 -8.84 3.29
C THR A 456 25.32 -8.67 2.42
N THR A 457 26.43 -9.34 2.76
CA THR A 457 27.67 -9.28 1.98
C THR A 457 27.44 -9.78 0.56
N GLU A 458 26.65 -10.83 0.39
CA GLU A 458 26.33 -11.36 -0.92
C GLU A 458 25.41 -10.42 -1.72
N LEU A 459 24.39 -9.84 -1.09
CA LEU A 459 23.54 -8.82 -1.73
C LEU A 459 24.35 -7.61 -2.25
N LEU A 460 25.36 -7.17 -1.49
CA LEU A 460 26.24 -6.07 -1.92
C LEU A 460 27.08 -6.45 -3.15
N LYS A 461 27.54 -7.70 -3.24
CA LYS A 461 28.22 -8.21 -4.44
C LYS A 461 27.28 -8.27 -5.63
N LEU A 462 26.06 -8.79 -5.44
CA LEU A 462 25.03 -8.86 -6.48
C LEU A 462 24.67 -7.47 -7.01
N ASN A 463 24.48 -6.49 -6.14
CA ASN A 463 24.24 -5.10 -6.55
C ASN A 463 25.42 -4.52 -7.34
N SER A 464 26.65 -4.79 -6.92
CA SER A 464 27.85 -4.35 -7.64
C SER A 464 27.97 -5.00 -9.02
N ALA A 465 27.67 -6.30 -9.13
CA ALA A 465 27.63 -7.03 -10.40
C ALA A 465 26.55 -6.45 -11.33
N ARG A 466 25.33 -6.26 -10.80
CA ARG A 466 24.21 -5.63 -11.51
C ARG A 466 24.54 -4.22 -12.00
N GLN A 467 25.24 -3.40 -11.21
CA GLN A 467 25.71 -2.07 -11.61
C GLN A 467 26.66 -2.14 -12.80
N LYS A 468 27.68 -3.00 -12.72
CA LYS A 468 28.69 -3.19 -13.76
C LYS A 468 28.08 -3.70 -15.06
N GLU A 469 27.17 -4.67 -14.98
CA GLU A 469 26.45 -5.22 -16.12
C GLU A 469 25.49 -4.19 -16.74
N GLY A 470 24.83 -3.39 -15.91
CA GLY A 470 24.01 -2.27 -16.36
C GLY A 470 24.81 -1.19 -17.10
N GLU A 471 26.01 -0.84 -16.63
CA GLU A 471 26.89 0.10 -17.33
C GLU A 471 27.39 -0.48 -18.67
N LYS A 472 27.76 -1.77 -18.69
CA LYS A 472 28.15 -2.48 -19.93
C LYS A 472 27.00 -2.47 -20.95
N SER A 473 25.79 -2.80 -20.51
CA SER A 473 24.58 -2.81 -21.34
C SER A 473 24.25 -1.41 -21.87
N TRP A 474 24.32 -0.39 -21.01
CA TRP A 474 24.06 1.00 -21.39
C TRP A 474 24.97 1.48 -22.52
N ASN A 475 26.28 1.24 -22.41
CA ASN A 475 27.25 1.67 -23.42
C ASN A 475 27.01 1.02 -24.79
N LYS A 476 26.41 -0.19 -24.82
CA LYS A 476 26.04 -0.88 -26.06
C LYS A 476 24.73 -0.40 -26.65
N ILE A 477 23.71 -0.17 -25.82
CA ILE A 477 22.39 0.23 -26.31
C ILE A 477 22.32 1.71 -26.67
N LEU A 478 23.13 2.58 -26.06
CA LEU A 478 23.05 4.03 -26.28
C LEU A 478 23.21 4.45 -27.75
N PRO A 479 24.18 3.93 -28.53
CA PRO A 479 24.26 4.22 -29.97
C PRO A 479 23.02 3.74 -30.75
N LYS A 480 22.49 2.56 -30.41
CA LYS A 480 21.27 2.01 -31.03
C LYS A 480 20.05 2.85 -30.70
N ALA A 481 19.94 3.31 -29.46
CA ALA A 481 18.86 4.18 -29.00
C ALA A 481 18.86 5.51 -29.75
N LYS A 482 20.01 6.16 -29.91
CA LYS A 482 20.11 7.41 -30.69
C LYS A 482 19.56 7.22 -32.11
N LYS A 483 20.03 6.18 -32.80
CA LYS A 483 19.54 5.84 -34.15
C LYS A 483 18.04 5.55 -34.16
N SER A 484 17.53 4.75 -33.21
CA SER A 484 16.11 4.45 -33.12
C SER A 484 15.26 5.70 -32.88
N CYS A 485 15.73 6.65 -32.06
CA CYS A 485 15.03 7.91 -31.79
C CYS A 485 14.84 8.68 -33.09
N ASP A 486 15.91 8.77 -33.89
CA ASP A 486 15.90 9.44 -35.19
C ASP A 486 14.95 8.70 -36.17
N ASP A 487 14.99 7.37 -36.20
CA ASP A 487 14.13 6.54 -37.07
C ASP A 487 12.62 6.68 -36.74
N PHE A 488 12.28 7.04 -35.50
CA PHE A 488 10.91 7.29 -35.02
C PHE A 488 10.58 8.78 -34.87
N ASP A 489 11.34 9.68 -35.49
CA ASP A 489 11.08 11.13 -35.48
C ASP A 489 10.94 11.71 -34.06
N ASN A 490 11.76 11.22 -33.12
CA ASN A 490 11.74 11.58 -31.70
C ASN A 490 10.39 11.34 -31.00
N LYS A 491 9.59 10.39 -31.48
CA LYS A 491 8.30 10.00 -30.86
C LYS A 491 8.41 8.76 -29.98
N PHE A 492 9.39 7.89 -30.24
CA PHE A 492 9.53 6.60 -29.58
C PHE A 492 10.97 6.07 -29.65
N LEU A 493 11.32 5.16 -28.75
CA LEU A 493 12.59 4.43 -28.74
C LEU A 493 12.33 2.93 -28.66
N MET A 494 12.88 2.16 -29.59
CA MET A 494 12.86 0.71 -29.53
C MET A 494 14.28 0.17 -29.75
N VAL A 495 14.83 -0.48 -28.71
CA VAL A 495 16.18 -1.05 -28.78
C VAL A 495 16.13 -2.53 -28.49
N GLU A 496 16.69 -3.32 -29.40
CA GLU A 496 16.91 -4.75 -29.21
C GLU A 496 18.40 -5.06 -29.08
N ASP A 497 18.73 -5.97 -28.16
CA ASP A 497 20.09 -6.46 -27.98
C ASP A 497 20.11 -7.87 -27.40
N LYS A 498 20.89 -8.76 -28.01
CA LYS A 498 21.04 -10.17 -27.58
C LYS A 498 21.86 -10.32 -26.29
N GLU A 499 22.68 -9.35 -25.95
CA GLU A 499 23.56 -9.40 -24.78
C GLU A 499 23.01 -8.58 -23.60
N VAL A 500 21.83 -7.95 -23.73
CA VAL A 500 21.15 -7.30 -22.61
C VAL A 500 20.45 -8.38 -21.80
N ASN A 501 20.83 -8.46 -20.53
CA ASN A 501 20.16 -9.34 -19.57
C ASN A 501 18.72 -8.88 -19.32
N ARG A 502 17.77 -9.84 -19.35
CA ARG A 502 16.34 -9.61 -19.13
C ARG A 502 16.05 -8.85 -17.84
N GLY A 503 16.76 -9.15 -16.74
CA GLY A 503 16.59 -8.49 -15.44
C GLY A 503 16.98 -7.00 -15.42
N LEU A 504 17.64 -6.52 -16.47
CA LEU A 504 18.08 -5.13 -16.64
C LEU A 504 17.25 -4.35 -17.67
N THR A 505 16.38 -4.99 -18.45
CA THR A 505 15.59 -4.35 -19.52
C THR A 505 14.78 -3.16 -19.00
N GLY A 506 14.03 -3.32 -17.91
CA GLY A 506 13.26 -2.23 -17.29
C GLY A 506 14.11 -1.06 -16.76
N ILE A 507 15.33 -1.34 -16.25
CA ILE A 507 16.28 -0.30 -15.83
C ILE A 507 16.78 0.46 -17.06
N MET A 508 17.11 -0.25 -18.13
CA MET A 508 17.56 0.35 -19.39
C MET A 508 16.47 1.22 -20.00
N ALA A 509 15.22 0.74 -20.08
CA ALA A 509 14.08 1.50 -20.56
C ALA A 509 13.88 2.78 -19.72
N SER A 510 13.87 2.67 -18.38
CA SER A 510 13.78 3.83 -17.49
C SER A 510 14.91 4.86 -17.73
N ARG A 511 16.12 4.38 -18.00
CA ARG A 511 17.28 5.25 -18.26
C ARG A 511 17.20 5.91 -19.64
N LEU A 512 16.69 5.21 -20.66
CA LEU A 512 16.40 5.76 -21.98
C LEU A 512 15.32 6.85 -21.89
N LEU A 513 14.20 6.57 -21.23
CA LEU A 513 13.15 7.56 -20.96
C LEU A 513 13.72 8.82 -20.30
N LYS A 514 14.58 8.68 -19.28
CA LYS A 514 15.20 9.83 -18.60
C LYS A 514 16.10 10.66 -19.51
N GLN A 515 16.85 10.00 -20.41
CA GLN A 515 17.82 10.63 -21.33
C GLN A 515 17.16 11.31 -22.53
N PHE A 516 16.14 10.68 -23.12
CA PHE A 516 15.53 11.10 -24.38
C PHE A 516 14.14 11.70 -24.24
N LYS A 517 13.48 11.53 -23.07
CA LYS A 517 12.14 12.09 -22.75
C LYS A 517 10.98 11.61 -23.63
N VAL A 518 11.15 10.47 -24.29
CA VAL A 518 10.15 9.81 -25.13
C VAL A 518 9.86 8.40 -24.60
N PRO A 519 8.69 7.80 -24.92
CA PRO A 519 8.42 6.40 -24.59
C PRO A 519 9.52 5.49 -25.11
N SER A 520 9.92 4.51 -24.30
CA SER A 520 11.07 3.66 -24.56
C SER A 520 10.75 2.19 -24.32
N MET A 521 11.22 1.34 -25.23
CA MET A 521 11.10 -0.10 -25.23
C MET A 521 12.49 -0.72 -25.36
N VAL A 522 12.82 -1.66 -24.48
CA VAL A 522 14.05 -2.45 -24.53
C VAL A 522 13.67 -3.92 -24.64
N ILE A 523 14.15 -4.59 -25.70
CA ILE A 523 13.90 -5.99 -26.02
C ILE A 523 15.18 -6.79 -25.76
N ALA A 524 15.08 -7.83 -24.94
CA ALA A 524 16.13 -8.80 -24.64
C ALA A 524 15.72 -10.20 -25.09
N TYR A 525 16.72 -11.04 -25.38
CA TYR A 525 16.52 -12.43 -25.79
C TYR A 525 16.57 -13.31 -24.54
N ILE A 526 15.56 -14.15 -24.37
CA ILE A 526 15.51 -15.15 -23.29
C ILE A 526 16.27 -16.38 -23.73
N ASP A 527 15.93 -16.90 -24.91
CA ASP A 527 16.54 -18.09 -25.51
C ASP A 527 16.53 -17.95 -27.06
N GLU A 528 16.81 -19.03 -27.80
CA GLU A 528 16.81 -19.02 -29.28
C GLU A 528 15.41 -18.88 -29.91
N SER A 529 14.35 -19.02 -29.12
CA SER A 529 12.95 -18.99 -29.54
C SER A 529 12.16 -17.81 -29.00
N ARG A 530 12.53 -17.26 -27.83
CA ARG A 530 11.74 -16.27 -27.08
C ARG A 530 12.51 -15.00 -26.73
N ILE A 531 11.77 -13.89 -26.66
CA ILE A 531 12.22 -12.58 -26.22
C ILE A 531 11.29 -12.01 -25.15
N THR A 532 11.80 -11.05 -24.39
CA THR A 532 11.02 -10.20 -23.49
C THR A 532 11.27 -8.73 -23.78
N GLY A 533 10.24 -7.92 -23.66
CA GLY A 533 10.32 -6.46 -23.78
C GLY A 533 9.89 -5.77 -22.49
N SER A 534 10.60 -4.71 -22.13
CA SER A 534 10.19 -3.76 -21.08
C SER A 534 9.98 -2.37 -21.66
N LEU A 535 8.85 -1.76 -21.31
CA LEU A 535 8.47 -0.41 -21.75
C LEU A 535 8.42 0.55 -20.56
N ARG A 536 8.83 1.80 -20.80
CA ARG A 536 8.67 2.93 -19.88
C ARG A 536 8.27 4.18 -20.64
N SER A 537 7.27 4.89 -20.16
CA SER A 537 6.70 6.05 -20.84
C SER A 537 6.49 7.25 -19.90
N PRO A 538 6.43 8.47 -20.44
CA PRO A 538 5.85 9.61 -19.75
C PRO A 538 4.34 9.40 -19.53
N THR A 539 3.76 10.20 -18.63
CA THR A 539 2.33 10.11 -18.26
C THR A 539 1.36 10.29 -19.43
N TYR A 540 1.75 10.99 -20.50
CA TYR A 540 0.87 11.19 -21.66
C TYR A 540 0.70 9.94 -22.55
N PHE A 541 1.51 8.89 -22.35
CA PHE A 541 1.50 7.69 -23.19
C PHE A 541 1.17 6.46 -22.35
N ASN A 542 -0.01 5.87 -22.56
CA ASN A 542 -0.47 4.70 -21.82
C ASN A 542 0.14 3.41 -22.41
N ILE A 543 1.04 2.76 -21.66
CA ILE A 543 1.67 1.52 -22.09
C ILE A 543 0.70 0.34 -22.14
N ARG A 544 -0.25 0.23 -21.20
CA ARG A 544 -1.18 -0.92 -21.18
C ARG A 544 -2.03 -0.95 -22.44
N ASP A 545 -2.66 0.18 -22.77
CA ASP A 545 -3.49 0.33 -23.97
C ASP A 545 -2.63 0.10 -25.23
N PHE A 546 -1.41 0.65 -25.24
CA PHE A 546 -0.48 0.46 -26.35
C PHE A 546 -0.09 -1.02 -26.54
N LEU A 547 0.12 -1.78 -25.47
CA LEU A 547 0.45 -3.21 -25.58
C LEU A 547 -0.77 -4.04 -25.99
N SER A 548 -1.98 -3.69 -25.57
CA SER A 548 -3.19 -4.43 -25.95
C SER A 548 -3.44 -4.47 -27.46
N ASP A 549 -3.00 -3.44 -28.19
CA ASP A 549 -3.09 -3.40 -29.67
C ASP A 549 -2.23 -4.48 -30.37
N TYR A 550 -1.32 -5.13 -29.64
CA TYR A 550 -0.43 -6.18 -30.15
C TYR A 550 -0.57 -7.49 -29.37
N GLY A 551 -1.64 -7.66 -28.59
CA GLY A 551 -1.87 -8.86 -27.77
C GLY A 551 -1.82 -10.17 -28.56
N ASP A 552 -2.19 -10.14 -29.86
CA ASP A 552 -2.12 -11.29 -30.77
C ASP A 552 -0.69 -11.80 -31.03
N LEU A 553 0.32 -10.97 -30.76
CA LEU A 553 1.73 -11.31 -30.98
C LEU A 553 2.41 -11.85 -29.73
N PHE A 554 1.85 -11.59 -28.55
CA PHE A 554 2.49 -11.85 -27.27
C PHE A 554 2.10 -13.24 -26.72
N LEU A 555 3.04 -13.89 -26.03
CA LEU A 555 2.75 -15.05 -25.19
C LEU A 555 2.09 -14.60 -23.88
N ASP A 556 2.59 -13.49 -23.34
CA ASP A 556 2.04 -12.82 -22.17
C ASP A 556 2.41 -11.32 -22.24
N TYR A 557 1.57 -10.44 -21.72
CA TYR A 557 1.85 -9.01 -21.60
C TYR A 557 1.04 -8.37 -20.47
N GLY A 558 1.62 -7.35 -19.86
CA GLY A 558 0.98 -6.66 -18.74
C GLY A 558 1.64 -5.34 -18.39
N GLY A 559 1.06 -4.67 -17.40
CA GLY A 559 1.60 -3.44 -16.84
C GLY A 559 0.55 -2.39 -16.50
N HIS A 560 1.04 -1.17 -16.32
CA HIS A 560 0.29 0.02 -15.95
C HIS A 560 0.59 1.15 -16.95
N ARG A 561 0.01 2.33 -16.71
CA ARG A 561 0.11 3.47 -17.62
C ARG A 561 1.54 3.85 -18.01
N CYS A 562 2.47 3.86 -17.06
CA CYS A 562 3.84 4.36 -17.24
C CYS A 562 4.91 3.25 -17.38
N ALA A 563 4.53 1.98 -17.21
CA ALA A 563 5.44 0.85 -17.21
C ALA A 563 4.70 -0.42 -17.66
N GLY A 564 5.31 -1.24 -18.50
CA GLY A 564 4.75 -2.54 -18.84
C GLY A 564 5.80 -3.43 -19.47
N GLY A 565 5.41 -4.66 -19.77
CA GLY A 565 6.28 -5.66 -20.36
C GLY A 565 5.50 -6.71 -21.12
N PHE A 566 6.23 -7.48 -21.92
CA PHE A 566 5.69 -8.60 -22.68
C PHE A 566 6.73 -9.70 -22.84
N SER A 567 6.24 -10.89 -23.16
CA SER A 567 7.02 -12.02 -23.68
C SER A 567 6.46 -12.44 -25.04
N MET A 568 7.33 -12.87 -25.94
CA MET A 568 6.95 -13.15 -27.33
C MET A 568 7.91 -14.13 -27.99
N GLU A 569 7.41 -14.92 -28.95
CA GLU A 569 8.27 -15.69 -29.85
C GLU A 569 9.04 -14.78 -30.82
N ILE A 570 10.32 -15.06 -31.05
CA ILE A 570 11.21 -14.26 -31.91
C ILE A 570 10.65 -14.11 -33.34
N LYS A 571 9.91 -15.11 -33.84
CA LYS A 571 9.30 -15.08 -35.17
C LYS A 571 8.32 -13.91 -35.37
N ASN A 572 7.71 -13.40 -34.30
CA ASN A 572 6.74 -12.30 -34.33
C ASN A 572 7.41 -10.91 -34.29
N LEU A 573 8.70 -10.83 -33.94
CA LEU A 573 9.43 -9.57 -33.79
C LEU A 573 9.47 -8.68 -35.05
N PRO A 574 9.66 -9.22 -36.28
CA PRO A 574 9.58 -8.41 -37.49
C PRO A 574 8.21 -7.75 -37.67
N LEU A 575 7.13 -8.49 -37.41
CA LEU A 575 5.75 -8.00 -37.54
C LEU A 575 5.43 -6.93 -36.50
N LEU A 576 5.88 -7.10 -35.24
CA LEU A 576 5.76 -6.09 -34.21
C LEU A 576 6.40 -4.76 -34.64
N LYS A 577 7.64 -4.81 -35.16
CA LYS A 577 8.36 -3.61 -35.61
C LYS A 577 7.65 -2.89 -36.75
N GLU A 578 7.07 -3.64 -37.68
CA GLU A 578 6.31 -3.10 -38.80
C GLU A 578 5.05 -2.37 -38.31
N ARG A 579 4.19 -3.04 -37.54
CA ARG A 579 2.95 -2.45 -37.02
C ARG A 579 3.24 -1.23 -36.13
N MET A 580 4.23 -1.31 -35.25
CA MET A 580 4.62 -0.18 -34.39
C MET A 580 5.10 1.03 -35.21
N LYS A 581 5.80 0.82 -36.32
CA LYS A 581 6.28 1.93 -37.16
C LYS A 581 5.14 2.75 -37.74
N GLU A 582 4.06 2.08 -38.15
CA GLU A 582 2.85 2.75 -38.65
C GLU A 582 2.13 3.50 -37.52
N THR A 583 1.91 2.84 -36.39
CA THR A 583 1.23 3.43 -35.22
C THR A 583 1.97 4.66 -34.68
N ILE A 584 3.29 4.58 -34.50
CA ILE A 584 4.09 5.68 -33.97
C ILE A 584 4.18 6.84 -34.98
N ALA A 585 4.24 6.56 -36.28
CA ALA A 585 4.23 7.61 -37.31
C ALA A 585 2.95 8.46 -37.27
N ALA A 586 1.80 7.82 -36.98
CA ALA A 586 0.49 8.45 -36.86
C ALA A 586 0.29 9.29 -35.58
N LEU A 587 1.16 9.13 -34.57
CA LEU A 587 1.08 9.94 -33.35
C LEU A 587 1.40 11.42 -33.65
N ASN A 588 0.65 12.32 -33.02
CA ASN A 588 0.92 13.74 -33.08
C ASN A 588 2.32 14.06 -32.52
N ALA A 589 2.95 15.13 -33.04
CA ALA A 589 4.22 15.60 -32.50
C ALA A 589 4.06 15.89 -31.00
N ILE A 590 5.02 15.41 -30.20
CA ILE A 590 5.03 15.63 -28.75
C ILE A 590 5.28 17.12 -28.53
N GLU A 591 4.32 17.84 -27.96
CA GLU A 591 4.58 19.19 -27.45
C GLU A 591 5.68 19.09 -26.39
N GLU A 592 6.73 19.92 -26.49
CA GLU A 592 7.71 20.06 -25.43
C GLU A 592 6.99 20.50 -24.16
N VAL A 593 6.73 19.54 -23.25
CA VAL A 593 6.19 19.86 -21.94
C VAL A 593 7.29 20.61 -21.20
N GLU A 594 7.17 21.93 -21.10
CA GLU A 594 8.07 22.73 -20.28
C GLU A 594 8.10 22.15 -18.86
N GLU A 595 9.29 21.85 -18.36
CA GLU A 595 9.47 21.25 -17.04
C GLU A 595 9.00 22.24 -15.96
N ARG A 596 7.83 21.96 -15.38
CA ARG A 596 7.22 22.78 -14.33
C ARG A 596 7.77 22.40 -12.97
N VAL A 597 8.16 23.40 -12.18
CA VAL A 597 8.51 23.25 -10.76
C VAL A 597 7.39 23.84 -9.93
N THR A 598 6.61 22.99 -9.29
CA THR A 598 5.56 23.42 -8.35
C THR A 598 6.19 23.85 -7.04
N ILE A 599 5.79 25.02 -6.53
CA ILE A 599 6.26 25.59 -5.27
C ILE A 599 5.19 25.36 -4.20
N ASP A 600 5.53 24.58 -3.17
CA ASP A 600 4.64 24.27 -2.06
C ASP A 600 4.55 25.44 -1.07
N LEU A 601 5.67 26.05 -0.69
CA LEU A 601 5.69 27.22 0.20
C LEU A 601 6.79 28.18 -0.19
N GLU A 602 6.49 29.47 -0.12
CA GLU A 602 7.51 30.52 -0.17
C GLU A 602 7.81 30.96 1.26
N LEU A 603 9.05 30.80 1.69
CA LEU A 603 9.43 30.94 3.10
C LEU A 603 10.14 32.28 3.34
N PRO A 604 9.60 33.16 4.19
CA PRO A 604 10.32 34.32 4.72
C PRO A 604 11.55 33.91 5.55
N PRO A 605 12.56 34.79 5.71
CA PRO A 605 13.80 34.48 6.43
C PRO A 605 13.63 33.91 7.85
N HIS A 606 12.61 34.36 8.59
CA HIS A 606 12.38 33.91 9.97
C HIS A 606 11.70 32.54 10.08
N TYR A 607 11.11 32.02 8.98
CA TYR A 607 10.46 30.72 8.96
C TYR A 607 11.42 29.57 8.64
N LEU A 608 12.51 29.86 7.91
CA LEU A 608 13.53 28.86 7.65
C LEU A 608 14.42 28.69 8.90
N SER A 609 13.95 27.83 9.81
CA SER A 609 14.63 27.40 11.04
C SER A 609 14.71 25.88 11.08
N PRO A 610 15.52 25.25 11.97
CA PRO A 610 15.57 23.79 12.09
C PRO A 610 14.20 23.12 12.31
N LYS A 611 13.21 23.84 12.86
CA LYS A 611 11.83 23.34 13.03
C LYS A 611 11.08 23.12 11.71
N ILE A 612 11.60 23.61 10.57
CA ILE A 612 11.00 23.34 9.25
C ILE A 612 10.91 21.84 8.96
N ILE A 613 11.75 21.02 9.61
CA ILE A 613 11.68 19.56 9.50
C ILE A 613 10.31 19.02 9.92
N GLU A 614 9.64 19.60 10.92
CA GLU A 614 8.29 19.19 11.35
C GLU A 614 7.26 19.31 10.22
N ILE A 615 7.45 20.26 9.28
CA ILE A 615 6.59 20.42 8.10
C ILE A 615 6.93 19.37 7.04
N VAL A 616 8.21 19.05 6.85
CA VAL A 616 8.67 17.98 5.95
C VAL A 616 8.08 16.64 6.42
N GLU A 617 8.14 16.37 7.72
CA GLU A 617 7.64 15.15 8.36
C GLU A 617 6.13 14.98 8.34
N LEU A 618 5.40 16.09 8.33
CA LEU A 618 3.95 16.07 8.18
C LEU A 618 3.56 15.47 6.83
N ILE A 619 4.29 15.84 5.79
CA ILE A 619 4.00 15.45 4.42
C ILE A 619 4.59 14.08 4.09
N GLU A 620 5.77 13.76 4.61
CA GLU A 620 6.37 12.43 4.46
C GLU A 620 5.44 11.34 5.06
N PRO A 621 5.20 10.21 4.37
CA PRO A 621 6.00 9.58 3.30
C PRO A 621 5.84 10.18 1.88
N TYR A 622 6.96 10.27 1.15
CA TYR A 622 6.96 10.67 -0.27
C TYR A 622 6.92 9.45 -1.19
N GLY A 623 6.28 9.61 -2.34
CA GLY A 623 6.13 8.56 -3.35
C GLY A 623 5.18 9.00 -4.46
N GLU A 624 4.63 8.05 -5.21
CA GLU A 624 3.60 8.33 -6.21
C GLU A 624 2.40 9.03 -5.52
N GLY A 625 1.81 10.03 -6.16
CA GLY A 625 0.72 10.83 -5.58
C GLY A 625 1.11 11.78 -4.43
N ASN A 626 2.35 11.73 -3.90
CA ASN A 626 2.83 12.68 -2.88
C ASN A 626 4.34 12.97 -3.03
N PRO A 627 4.73 13.86 -3.96
CA PRO A 627 6.15 14.14 -4.23
C PRO A 627 6.84 14.93 -3.10
N PRO A 628 8.18 14.96 -3.05
CA PRO A 628 8.96 15.79 -2.13
C PRO A 628 8.50 17.25 -2.10
N ILE A 629 8.64 17.88 -0.94
CA ILE A 629 8.24 19.28 -0.75
C ILE A 629 9.22 20.26 -1.40
N HIS A 630 8.70 21.25 -2.11
CA HIS A 630 9.48 22.32 -2.71
C HIS A 630 9.27 23.66 -2.00
N PHE A 631 10.32 24.11 -1.31
CA PHE A 631 10.37 25.46 -0.75
C PHE A 631 11.01 26.45 -1.72
N MET A 632 10.42 27.64 -1.81
CA MET A 632 11.03 28.79 -2.48
C MET A 632 11.53 29.78 -1.43
N ILE A 633 12.80 30.16 -1.56
CA ILE A 633 13.39 31.28 -0.83
C ILE A 633 13.95 32.28 -1.82
N SER A 634 13.86 33.56 -1.49
CA SER A 634 14.33 34.64 -2.35
C SER A 634 15.39 35.45 -1.62
N LYS A 635 16.43 35.88 -2.34
CA LYS A 635 17.50 36.74 -1.80
C LYS A 635 18.34 36.10 -0.68
N ALA A 636 18.52 34.77 -0.71
CA ALA A 636 19.50 34.10 0.14
C ALA A 636 20.93 34.50 -0.26
N ILE A 637 21.82 34.60 0.73
CA ILE A 637 23.22 34.99 0.51
C ILE A 637 24.05 33.71 0.40
N ILE A 638 24.75 33.53 -0.72
CA ILE A 638 25.74 32.45 -0.84
C ILE A 638 26.99 32.88 -0.08
N GLU A 639 27.29 32.22 1.03
CA GLU A 639 28.51 32.49 1.82
C GLU A 639 29.71 31.70 1.29
N GLU A 640 29.47 30.46 0.87
CA GLU A 640 30.50 29.57 0.33
C GLU A 640 29.95 28.82 -0.87
N MET A 641 30.78 28.67 -1.91
CA MET A 641 30.50 27.85 -3.09
C MET A 641 31.71 27.00 -3.41
N LYS A 642 31.51 25.67 -3.41
CA LYS A 642 32.54 24.70 -3.75
C LYS A 642 32.06 23.81 -4.89
N VAL A 643 32.78 23.86 -6.01
CA VAL A 643 32.55 22.94 -7.13
C VAL A 643 33.20 21.60 -6.80
N LEU A 644 32.40 20.54 -6.78
CA LEU A 644 32.86 19.17 -6.61
C LEU A 644 33.15 18.59 -7.99
N GLN A 645 34.43 18.32 -8.28
CA GLN A 645 34.83 17.64 -9.50
C GLN A 645 34.33 16.19 -9.46
N ASN A 646 33.60 15.78 -10.50
CA ASN A 646 33.16 14.41 -10.64
C ASN A 646 34.27 13.61 -11.34
N ASN A 647 34.80 12.56 -10.70
CA ASN A 647 35.84 11.69 -11.29
C ASN A 647 35.30 10.81 -12.44
N LYS A 648 33.99 10.84 -12.73
CA LYS A 648 33.39 10.18 -13.89
C LYS A 648 33.24 11.18 -15.04
N SER A 649 33.89 10.90 -16.17
CA SER A 649 34.12 11.74 -17.35
C SER A 649 32.87 12.23 -18.13
N THR A 650 31.67 12.09 -17.59
CA THR A 650 30.40 12.36 -18.29
C THR A 650 29.30 13.02 -17.44
N GLY A 651 29.56 13.35 -16.17
CA GLY A 651 28.58 13.98 -15.28
C GLY A 651 28.73 15.51 -15.18
N ALA A 652 27.61 16.21 -14.97
CA ALA A 652 27.65 17.62 -14.58
C ALA A 652 28.42 17.77 -13.24
N ASN A 653 29.18 18.86 -13.10
CA ASN A 653 29.86 19.17 -11.85
C ASN A 653 28.82 19.45 -10.76
N HIS A 654 28.94 18.80 -9.61
CA HIS A 654 28.10 19.12 -8.45
C HIS A 654 28.61 20.40 -7.78
N VAL A 655 27.71 21.18 -7.17
CA VAL A 655 28.08 22.40 -6.45
C VAL A 655 27.53 22.30 -5.04
N LYS A 656 28.43 22.33 -4.06
CA LYS A 656 28.07 22.50 -2.66
C LYS A 656 28.03 23.99 -2.32
N LEU A 657 26.93 24.46 -1.75
CA LEU A 657 26.75 25.82 -1.30
C LEU A 657 26.51 25.86 0.22
N THR A 658 26.97 26.94 0.85
CA THR A 658 26.52 27.35 2.18
C THR A 658 25.70 28.62 2.01
N LEU A 659 24.39 28.54 2.30
CA LEU A 659 23.46 29.64 2.15
C LEU A 659 23.17 30.27 3.52
N SER A 660 23.35 31.57 3.65
CA SER A 660 22.84 32.34 4.77
C SER A 660 21.45 32.88 4.44
N TYR A 661 20.47 32.53 5.28
CA TYR A 661 19.09 32.97 5.13
C TYR A 661 18.44 33.08 6.51
N GLY A 662 18.00 34.31 6.86
CA GLY A 662 17.53 34.61 8.21
C GLY A 662 18.65 34.54 9.23
N SER A 663 18.41 33.83 10.34
CA SER A 663 19.38 33.67 11.45
C SER A 663 20.24 32.41 11.32
N TYR A 664 20.08 31.63 10.25
CA TYR A 664 20.68 30.31 10.10
C TYR A 664 21.50 30.18 8.81
N LYS A 665 22.42 29.23 8.83
CA LYS A 665 23.23 28.82 7.68
C LYS A 665 22.81 27.42 7.25
N TRP A 666 22.62 27.24 5.96
CA TRP A 666 22.04 26.03 5.36
C TRP A 666 23.02 25.44 4.36
N PRO A 667 23.46 24.17 4.55
CA PRO A 667 24.18 23.47 3.51
C PRO A 667 23.21 23.08 2.39
N ALA A 668 23.58 23.35 1.14
CA ALA A 668 22.93 22.82 -0.05
C ALA A 668 23.97 22.00 -0.83
N LEU A 669 23.62 20.76 -1.19
CA LEU A 669 24.54 19.76 -1.77
C LEU A 669 24.21 19.45 -3.23
#